data_AF-M6K3G5-F1
#
_entry.id   AF-M6K3G5-F1
#
_cell.length_a   1.000
_cell.length_b   1.000
_cell.length_c   1.000
_cell.angle_alpha   90.00
_cell.angle_beta   90.00
_cell.angle_gamma   90.00
#
_symmetry.space_group_name_H-M   'P 1'
#
loop_
_entity.id
_entity.type
_entity.pdbx_description
1 polymer ?
#
loop_
_entity_poly.entity_id
_entity_poly.type
_entity_poly.pdbx_seq_one_letter_code
_entity_poly.pdbx_strand_id
1 'polypeptide(L)'
;MKTKSFQKVFLFQKMRILGSLVVFVNKSLFRNLRTYFGNLWCGNSYRNLATEKSFKFGDSALRDITCGNYCILLKIFPRFVGFFGVLKITPKWILKIISIFFISNVIMAQEPNTEKEETKKKEIVVTGKADFTNLNSASEDTVRSEQIRSRPISRTGEIAEFVPGMIATQHSGSGKGNQYFLRGFNLDHGTDFASHVNGIPINNPSHGHGQGYTDLSFLIPELIEEIKFKKGVYSAEEGNFSSAGSMNVSYFRSLQKGIVSLEGGTLGYARALVAKSYTIGRGSLLYALETSHYDGPWTVKENYKKVNGVVSYSGGDEQNGYRILAMGYRGNWHTTHQIPKRAIGHELRRFDTVDPTDGGFTNRASISGEAQHTDKNTHAKILIYGLYNDLSLFSNTTYYLDDPIRGDQIEQTDRRTVSGLKSSYKIRSVWDEIKFENLFGFQMRRDFIRNALYHTEKRAELDIVRSNQIIETNISVYYESKIHWSSKIRTIIGLRGDQFQFHVDDRNSELNDRKRFSTANPKGGIVFGPWLNTEIYLNAGRGFHTNDARGLTNKENTFTPIVRSYGGEFGVRSMVFENWKTVLSLWQLDLDSELIFEGDSASTVASRSSTRRGVEWSNYFEPIKGLILDSEVSISRSRFRGDESTGNFIPGSIEHVYSGGITLKETNGFFGSIRGRYFGPRALIEDNSVRSPPTTLFNFQIGKKFNDVWSIVFEIMNIQNAKVSDIDYYYASRLKSESEGPDEGGYNDIHTRPASPRSIRFGVRASF
;
A
#
# COMPACT_ATOMS: atom_id res chain seq x y z
N MET A 1 36.93 53.83 10.91
CA MET A 1 37.06 53.89 12.39
C MET A 1 35.66 53.71 12.98
N LYS A 2 35.43 52.80 13.95
CA LYS A 2 35.45 53.02 15.42
C LYS A 2 34.44 54.10 15.89
N THR A 3 33.56 53.89 16.88
CA THR A 3 33.17 52.66 17.63
C THR A 3 31.88 52.83 18.45
N LYS A 4 31.10 51.74 18.59
CA LYS A 4 30.38 51.21 19.79
C LYS A 4 29.75 52.10 20.88
N SER A 5 28.63 51.59 21.38
CA SER A 5 27.90 51.94 22.61
C SER A 5 28.72 52.05 23.90
N PHE A 6 28.22 52.86 24.83
CA PHE A 6 28.52 52.85 26.28
C PHE A 6 27.46 52.01 27.05
N GLN A 7 27.53 51.68 28.36
CA GLN A 7 28.51 51.35 29.43
C GLN A 7 27.64 51.19 30.72
N LYS A 8 27.87 50.39 31.78
CA LYS A 8 28.83 49.35 32.26
C LYS A 8 28.01 48.40 33.21
N VAL A 9 28.36 47.17 33.63
CA VAL A 9 29.50 46.62 34.43
C VAL A 9 29.56 47.23 35.85
N PHE A 10 29.42 46.49 36.96
CA PHE A 10 30.36 45.55 37.65
C PHE A 10 29.56 44.60 38.61
N LEU A 11 30.11 43.57 39.31
CA LEU A 11 31.01 42.45 38.98
C LEU A 11 31.11 41.48 40.20
N PHE A 12 31.67 40.27 40.05
CA PHE A 12 31.87 39.21 41.09
C PHE A 12 30.56 38.60 41.69
N GLN A 13 30.56 37.43 42.35
CA GLN A 13 31.63 36.50 42.78
C GLN A 13 31.27 35.02 42.49
N LYS A 14 32.00 34.03 43.06
CA LYS A 14 31.97 32.60 42.66
C LYS A 14 31.66 31.66 43.85
N MET A 15 31.07 30.50 43.54
CA MET A 15 31.01 29.25 44.32
C MET A 15 30.00 29.07 45.48
N ARG A 16 29.55 27.81 45.61
CA ARG A 16 28.85 27.13 46.74
C ARG A 16 27.49 27.71 47.19
N ILE A 17 26.42 26.99 46.85
CA ILE A 17 25.60 26.15 47.75
C ILE A 17 24.55 25.43 46.89
N LEU A 18 24.61 24.09 46.83
CA LEU A 18 23.52 23.22 46.33
C LEU A 18 23.80 21.75 46.70
N GLY A 19 24.08 21.53 47.98
CA GLY A 19 23.91 20.22 48.61
C GLY A 19 22.52 20.11 49.25
N SER A 20 22.17 18.92 49.73
CA SER A 20 21.06 18.69 50.68
C SER A 20 19.63 18.94 50.19
N LEU A 21 19.12 18.10 49.28
CA LEU A 21 17.70 17.71 49.29
C LEU A 21 17.39 16.30 48.71
N VAL A 22 18.21 15.28 49.02
CA VAL A 22 17.99 13.88 48.53
C VAL A 22 18.31 12.81 49.60
N VAL A 23 17.38 12.60 50.53
CA VAL A 23 17.13 11.39 51.37
C VAL A 23 15.80 11.64 52.14
N PHE A 24 14.98 10.68 52.58
CA PHE A 24 14.79 9.24 52.32
C PHE A 24 13.32 9.06 51.82
N VAL A 25 12.69 7.91 51.57
CA VAL A 25 12.91 6.44 51.74
C VAL A 25 12.64 5.82 50.34
N ASN A 26 13.07 4.63 49.89
CA ASN A 26 13.36 3.33 50.49
C ASN A 26 14.55 2.64 49.77
N LYS A 27 14.97 1.46 50.23
CA LYS A 27 16.11 0.69 49.72
C LYS A 27 15.84 -0.80 49.43
N SER A 28 14.63 -1.33 49.69
CA SER A 28 14.33 -2.76 49.52
C SER A 28 14.34 -3.23 48.05
N LEU A 29 13.74 -2.45 47.13
CA LEU A 29 13.46 -2.88 45.76
C LEU A 29 14.72 -3.28 44.95
N PHE A 30 15.82 -2.56 45.14
CA PHE A 30 17.05 -2.79 44.37
C PHE A 30 17.94 -3.93 44.89
N ARG A 31 17.69 -4.46 46.10
CA ARG A 31 18.50 -5.57 46.64
C ARG A 31 18.14 -6.92 46.00
N ASN A 32 16.91 -7.11 45.55
CA ASN A 32 16.47 -8.36 44.91
C ASN A 32 16.79 -8.42 43.41
N LEU A 33 16.80 -7.28 42.71
CA LEU A 33 17.10 -7.23 41.27
C LEU A 33 18.56 -7.55 40.94
N ARG A 34 19.52 -7.25 41.82
CA ARG A 34 20.95 -7.53 41.55
C ARG A 34 21.31 -9.01 41.67
N THR A 35 20.54 -9.79 42.43
CA THR A 35 20.72 -11.25 42.59
C THR A 35 20.12 -12.04 41.42
N TYR A 36 19.27 -11.43 40.59
CA TYR A 36 18.49 -12.10 39.54
C TYR A 36 19.08 -12.00 38.13
N PHE A 37 20.13 -11.18 37.94
CA PHE A 37 20.80 -10.97 36.65
C PHE A 37 22.31 -11.33 36.68
N GLY A 38 22.80 -11.91 37.77
CA GLY A 38 24.12 -12.54 37.82
C GLY A 38 24.00 -14.02 37.45
N ASN A 39 24.67 -14.42 36.36
CA ASN A 39 24.73 -15.77 35.77
C ASN A 39 23.54 -16.18 34.88
N LEU A 40 23.72 -16.03 33.56
CA LEU A 40 23.27 -17.01 32.56
C LEU A 40 24.06 -16.84 31.25
N TRP A 41 25.15 -17.59 31.13
CA TRP A 41 25.92 -17.73 29.89
C TRP A 41 25.81 -19.18 29.44
N CYS A 42 24.97 -19.43 28.43
CA CYS A 42 24.86 -20.67 27.65
C CYS A 42 24.20 -20.31 26.32
N GLY A 43 24.52 -20.96 25.20
CA GLY A 43 25.25 -22.22 25.06
C GLY A 43 24.35 -23.25 24.37
N ASN A 44 24.86 -23.95 23.36
CA ASN A 44 24.06 -24.83 22.52
C ASN A 44 23.62 -26.12 23.24
N SER A 45 22.61 -26.76 22.64
CA SER A 45 22.18 -28.14 22.85
C SER A 45 21.36 -28.44 24.11
N TYR A 46 20.14 -28.96 23.90
CA TYR A 46 19.44 -29.83 24.86
C TYR A 46 18.67 -30.93 24.13
N ARG A 47 19.14 -32.18 24.30
CA ARG A 47 18.30 -33.39 24.29
C ARG A 47 18.10 -33.81 25.75
N ASN A 48 16.99 -34.49 26.02
CA ASN A 48 16.71 -35.34 27.18
C ASN A 48 17.28 -34.92 28.56
N LEU A 49 16.38 -34.55 29.49
CA LEU A 49 16.28 -35.27 30.76
C LEU A 49 14.94 -34.97 31.45
N ALA A 50 14.30 -36.03 31.95
CA ALA A 50 13.18 -35.94 32.88
C ALA A 50 13.65 -36.49 34.23
N THR A 51 13.29 -35.82 35.33
CA THR A 51 13.21 -36.43 36.67
C THR A 51 12.46 -35.53 37.65
N GLU A 52 12.10 -36.08 38.80
CA GLU A 52 11.06 -35.57 39.67
C GLU A 52 11.53 -34.45 40.62
N LYS A 53 10.66 -33.46 40.83
CA LYS A 53 10.35 -32.97 42.19
C LYS A 53 9.00 -32.25 42.21
N SER A 54 8.14 -32.67 43.14
CA SER A 54 6.76 -32.21 43.23
C SER A 54 6.63 -30.86 43.94
N PHE A 55 6.06 -29.86 43.25
CA PHE A 55 5.45 -28.69 43.88
C PHE A 55 3.96 -28.68 43.54
N LYS A 56 3.09 -28.74 44.56
CA LYS A 56 1.64 -28.64 44.39
C LYS A 56 1.24 -27.17 44.30
N PHE A 57 0.58 -26.80 43.21
CA PHE A 57 -0.32 -25.64 43.11
C PHE A 57 -1.66 -26.13 42.55
N GLY A 58 -2.76 -25.51 42.96
CA GLY A 58 -4.09 -25.77 42.42
C GLY A 58 -4.28 -25.17 41.02
N ASP A 59 -5.29 -25.68 40.31
CA ASP A 59 -5.72 -25.30 38.95
C ASP A 59 -4.67 -25.39 37.83
N SER A 60 -4.81 -26.43 37.01
CA SER A 60 -3.99 -26.70 35.82
C SER A 60 -4.31 -25.81 34.60
N ALA A 61 -5.34 -24.95 34.66
CA ALA A 61 -5.80 -24.16 33.52
C ALA A 61 -5.02 -22.84 33.27
N LEU A 62 -4.39 -22.25 34.28
CA LEU A 62 -3.70 -20.94 34.13
C LEU A 62 -2.23 -21.02 33.67
N ARG A 63 -1.63 -22.22 33.68
CA ARG A 63 -0.18 -22.39 33.51
C ARG A 63 0.29 -22.18 32.07
N ASP A 64 -0.45 -22.70 31.09
CA ASP A 64 0.01 -22.69 29.69
C ASP A 64 -0.19 -21.33 29.01
N ILE A 65 -1.26 -20.60 29.39
CA ILE A 65 -1.56 -19.26 28.89
C ILE A 65 -0.54 -18.22 29.39
N THR A 66 -0.02 -18.38 30.61
CA THR A 66 0.94 -17.43 31.20
C THR A 66 2.37 -17.65 30.71
N CYS A 67 2.85 -18.90 30.58
CA CYS A 67 4.19 -19.18 30.05
C CYS A 67 4.35 -18.79 28.58
N GLY A 68 3.35 -19.09 27.72
CA GLY A 68 3.45 -18.79 26.28
C GLY A 68 3.64 -17.31 25.96
N ASN A 69 2.90 -16.44 26.66
CA ASN A 69 2.96 -14.99 26.44
C ASN A 69 4.26 -14.34 26.97
N TYR A 70 4.81 -14.82 28.08
CA TYR A 70 6.05 -14.28 28.65
C TYR A 70 7.27 -14.50 27.75
N CYS A 71 7.39 -15.66 27.09
CA CYS A 71 8.49 -15.96 26.17
C CYS A 71 8.47 -15.11 24.89
N ILE A 72 7.30 -14.61 24.48
CA ILE A 72 7.17 -13.71 23.32
C ILE A 72 7.65 -12.30 23.70
N LEU A 73 7.18 -11.75 24.81
CA LEU A 73 7.58 -10.43 25.30
C LEU A 73 9.09 -10.33 25.56
N LEU A 74 9.69 -11.35 26.18
CA LEU A 74 11.12 -11.39 26.47
C LEU A 74 12.02 -11.45 25.22
N LYS A 75 11.53 -11.92 24.06
CA LYS A 75 12.27 -11.87 22.78
C LYS A 75 12.14 -10.53 22.05
N ILE A 76 11.08 -9.77 22.29
CA ILE A 76 10.81 -8.49 21.61
C ILE A 76 11.49 -7.32 22.34
N PHE A 77 11.42 -7.29 23.67
CA PHE A 77 11.86 -6.14 24.48
C PHE A 77 13.34 -5.74 24.27
N PRO A 78 14.32 -6.66 24.17
CA PRO A 78 15.72 -6.30 23.92
C PRO A 78 15.95 -5.58 22.59
N ARG A 79 15.18 -5.96 21.54
CA ARG A 79 15.23 -5.30 20.22
C ARG A 79 14.60 -3.91 20.26
N PHE A 80 13.56 -3.72 21.10
CA PHE A 80 12.90 -2.43 21.28
C PHE A 80 13.78 -1.40 22.00
N VAL A 81 14.64 -1.83 22.94
CA VAL A 81 15.64 -0.93 23.57
C VAL A 81 16.77 -0.56 22.59
N GLY A 82 17.17 -1.49 21.70
CA GLY A 82 18.15 -1.22 20.65
C GLY A 82 17.79 -0.07 19.69
N PHE A 83 16.49 0.19 19.49
CA PHE A 83 15.95 1.29 18.68
C PHE A 83 16.53 2.67 19.04
N PHE A 84 16.75 2.94 20.34
CA PHE A 84 17.30 4.22 20.80
C PHE A 84 18.83 4.29 20.77
N GLY A 85 19.52 3.13 20.84
CA GLY A 85 20.98 3.06 20.82
C GLY A 85 21.60 3.58 19.51
N VAL A 86 20.93 3.32 18.38
CA VAL A 86 21.39 3.72 17.04
C VAL A 86 21.36 5.24 16.83
N LEU A 87 20.50 5.97 17.55
CA LEU A 87 20.26 7.40 17.35
C LEU A 87 21.15 8.34 18.19
N LYS A 88 21.96 7.81 19.13
CA LYS A 88 22.77 8.59 20.12
C LYS A 88 21.97 9.62 20.95
N ILE A 89 20.64 9.52 20.99
CA ILE A 89 19.78 10.41 21.79
C ILE A 89 19.93 10.05 23.27
N THR A 90 20.50 10.95 24.07
CA THR A 90 20.63 10.73 25.52
C THR A 90 19.27 10.91 26.22
N PRO A 91 18.99 10.19 27.33
CA PRO A 91 17.71 10.29 28.05
C PRO A 91 17.32 11.72 28.48
N LYS A 92 18.31 12.61 28.67
CA LYS A 92 18.11 14.04 28.98
C LYS A 92 17.39 14.80 27.86
N TRP A 93 17.52 14.38 26.59
CA TRP A 93 16.80 14.97 25.46
C TRP A 93 15.35 14.50 25.38
N ILE A 94 15.09 13.21 25.65
CA ILE A 94 13.73 12.66 25.70
C ILE A 94 12.93 13.39 26.80
N LEU A 95 13.51 13.54 27.99
CA LEU A 95 12.92 14.32 29.07
C LEU A 95 12.66 15.79 28.68
N LYS A 96 13.60 16.48 28.02
CA LYS A 96 13.37 17.85 27.54
C LYS A 96 12.22 17.96 26.53
N ILE A 97 12.11 17.02 25.59
CA ILE A 97 11.03 17.02 24.59
C ILE A 97 9.67 16.79 25.27
N ILE A 98 9.61 15.86 26.25
CA ILE A 98 8.40 15.63 27.05
C ILE A 98 8.04 16.87 27.88
N SER A 99 9.00 17.54 28.51
CA SER A 99 8.75 18.79 29.25
C SER A 99 8.22 19.91 28.34
N ILE A 100 8.74 20.05 27.12
CA ILE A 100 8.23 21.05 26.15
C ILE A 100 6.78 20.72 25.75
N PHE A 101 6.45 19.44 25.51
CA PHE A 101 5.08 18.99 25.23
C PHE A 101 4.12 19.16 26.41
N PHE A 102 4.59 19.07 27.66
CA PHE A 102 3.76 19.35 28.83
C PHE A 102 3.54 20.85 29.05
N ILE A 103 4.56 21.69 28.86
CA ILE A 103 4.45 23.14 29.07
C ILE A 103 3.51 23.80 28.05
N SER A 104 3.46 23.34 26.80
CA SER A 104 2.51 23.87 25.80
C SER A 104 1.04 23.55 26.13
N ASN A 105 0.76 22.44 26.80
CA ASN A 105 -0.61 22.04 27.17
C ASN A 105 -1.19 22.83 28.35
N VAL A 106 -0.36 23.53 29.14
CA VAL A 106 -0.81 24.32 30.31
C VAL A 106 -1.31 25.73 29.90
N ILE A 107 -0.96 26.21 28.71
CA ILE A 107 -1.27 27.58 28.27
C ILE A 107 -2.63 27.68 27.54
N MET A 108 -3.23 26.55 27.12
CA MET A 108 -4.54 26.52 26.44
C MET A 108 -5.68 25.92 27.30
N ALA A 109 -5.65 26.18 28.61
CA ALA A 109 -6.73 25.85 29.52
C ALA A 109 -7.65 27.07 29.75
N GLN A 110 -8.53 27.34 28.78
CA GLN A 110 -9.64 28.29 28.93
C GLN A 110 -10.95 27.49 28.95
N GLU A 111 -11.83 27.76 29.92
CA GLU A 111 -12.99 26.90 30.19
C GLU A 111 -14.05 26.98 29.07
N PRO A 112 -14.53 25.85 28.53
CA PRO A 112 -15.60 25.84 27.54
C PRO A 112 -16.94 26.13 28.19
N ASN A 113 -17.60 27.21 27.75
CA ASN A 113 -18.92 27.61 28.24
C ASN A 113 -19.99 26.54 27.88
N THR A 114 -20.85 26.16 28.83
CA THR A 114 -21.73 25.00 28.71
C THR A 114 -23.09 25.31 28.07
N GLU A 115 -23.10 25.59 26.77
CA GLU A 115 -24.32 25.50 25.97
C GLU A 115 -24.47 24.11 25.32
N LYS A 116 -25.68 23.54 25.39
CA LYS A 116 -26.02 22.24 24.80
C LYS A 116 -26.48 22.44 23.36
N GLU A 117 -25.56 22.55 22.41
CA GLU A 117 -25.92 22.32 21.01
C GLU A 117 -26.29 20.83 20.82
N GLU A 118 -27.50 20.57 20.31
CA GLU A 118 -27.87 19.23 19.86
C GLU A 118 -26.97 18.82 18.70
N THR A 119 -26.22 17.74 18.88
CA THR A 119 -25.37 17.17 17.83
C THR A 119 -26.25 16.53 16.76
N LYS A 120 -26.75 17.36 15.82
CA LYS A 120 -27.49 16.93 14.64
C LYS A 120 -26.66 15.90 13.87
N LYS A 121 -27.07 14.64 14.00
CA LYS A 121 -26.49 13.50 13.29
C LYS A 121 -26.52 13.81 11.80
N LYS A 122 -25.34 14.09 11.21
CA LYS A 122 -25.15 13.99 9.77
C LYS A 122 -25.16 12.51 9.40
N GLU A 123 -26.37 12.01 9.15
CA GLU A 123 -26.56 10.76 8.42
C GLU A 123 -25.80 10.89 7.08
N ILE A 124 -24.81 10.02 6.86
CA ILE A 124 -23.89 10.14 5.72
C ILE A 124 -24.58 9.56 4.48
N VAL A 125 -25.51 10.34 3.93
CA VAL A 125 -26.23 9.99 2.71
C VAL A 125 -25.25 9.98 1.54
N VAL A 126 -24.98 8.80 0.98
CA VAL A 126 -24.20 8.66 -0.26
C VAL A 126 -25.08 9.07 -1.44
N THR A 127 -25.19 10.38 -1.65
CA THR A 127 -25.76 10.94 -2.88
C THR A 127 -24.74 10.83 -4.02
N GLY A 128 -25.15 10.39 -5.20
CA GLY A 128 -24.31 10.39 -6.41
C GLY A 128 -23.94 11.78 -6.96
N LYS A 129 -24.20 12.85 -6.20
CA LYS A 129 -23.85 14.24 -6.56
C LYS A 129 -22.35 14.38 -6.70
N ALA A 130 -21.88 14.79 -7.87
CA ALA A 130 -20.48 15.13 -8.07
C ALA A 130 -20.11 16.35 -7.21
N ASP A 131 -19.03 16.25 -6.43
CA ASP A 131 -18.43 17.43 -5.78
C ASP A 131 -17.55 18.20 -6.78
N PHE A 132 -18.21 18.91 -7.69
CA PHE A 132 -17.58 19.89 -8.59
C PHE A 132 -16.73 20.92 -7.82
N THR A 133 -17.10 21.23 -6.57
CA THR A 133 -16.66 22.46 -5.92
C THR A 133 -15.16 22.50 -5.65
N ASN A 134 -14.46 21.36 -5.60
CA ASN A 134 -13.07 21.31 -5.12
C ASN A 134 -12.07 20.47 -5.92
N LEU A 135 -12.45 19.70 -6.94
CA LEU A 135 -11.51 18.78 -7.61
C LEU A 135 -10.55 19.47 -8.59
N ASN A 136 -9.30 18.98 -8.65
CA ASN A 136 -8.18 19.54 -9.42
C ASN A 136 -8.10 19.00 -10.87
N SER A 137 -8.60 17.79 -11.12
CA SER A 137 -8.70 17.17 -12.45
C SER A 137 -10.03 16.41 -12.62
N ALA A 138 -10.31 15.97 -13.85
CA ALA A 138 -11.42 15.06 -14.12
C ALA A 138 -11.15 13.65 -13.57
N SER A 139 -9.88 13.24 -13.52
CA SER A 139 -9.47 11.88 -13.15
C SER A 139 -9.05 11.70 -11.69
N GLU A 140 -9.63 12.49 -10.78
CA GLU A 140 -9.58 12.29 -9.31
C GLU A 140 -10.99 12.25 -8.71
N ASP A 141 -11.25 11.37 -7.73
CA ASP A 141 -12.53 11.25 -7.03
C ASP A 141 -12.36 10.55 -5.67
N THR A 142 -13.44 10.43 -4.89
CA THR A 142 -13.51 9.68 -3.62
C THR A 142 -14.54 8.57 -3.69
N VAL A 143 -14.10 7.31 -3.63
CA VAL A 143 -14.99 6.16 -3.44
C VAL A 143 -15.26 5.99 -1.94
N ARG A 144 -16.52 5.85 -1.55
CA ARG A 144 -16.93 5.74 -0.13
C ARG A 144 -17.34 4.32 0.27
N SER A 145 -17.28 4.04 1.56
CA SER A 145 -17.47 2.69 2.14
C SER A 145 -18.75 1.94 1.73
N GLU A 146 -19.85 2.62 1.37
CA GLU A 146 -21.05 1.98 0.82
C GLU A 146 -20.76 1.30 -0.53
N GLN A 147 -20.11 2.01 -1.45
CA GLN A 147 -19.71 1.50 -2.76
C GLN A 147 -18.69 0.35 -2.63
N ILE A 148 -17.86 0.38 -1.58
CA ILE A 148 -16.87 -0.66 -1.30
C ILE A 148 -17.55 -1.94 -0.79
N ARG A 149 -18.48 -1.82 0.18
CA ARG A 149 -19.22 -2.96 0.73
C ARG A 149 -20.22 -3.59 -0.25
N SER A 150 -20.65 -2.87 -1.28
CA SER A 150 -21.66 -3.33 -2.25
C SER A 150 -21.08 -4.11 -3.45
N ARG A 151 -19.77 -4.34 -3.52
CA ARG A 151 -19.13 -5.16 -4.56
C ARG A 151 -18.58 -6.47 -3.96
N PRO A 152 -18.73 -7.63 -4.63
CA PRO A 152 -17.96 -8.83 -4.31
C PRO A 152 -16.46 -8.58 -4.54
N ILE A 153 -15.64 -9.04 -3.59
CA ILE A 153 -14.17 -8.90 -3.62
C ILE A 153 -13.56 -10.30 -3.49
N SER A 154 -12.87 -10.77 -4.52
CA SER A 154 -12.23 -12.09 -4.53
C SER A 154 -10.98 -12.12 -3.65
N ARG A 155 -10.20 -11.04 -3.65
CA ARG A 155 -8.89 -10.92 -2.96
C ARG A 155 -8.61 -9.47 -2.56
N THR A 156 -7.83 -9.27 -1.49
CA THR A 156 -7.65 -7.93 -0.89
C THR A 156 -7.01 -6.90 -1.84
N GLY A 157 -6.20 -7.31 -2.83
CA GLY A 157 -5.67 -6.39 -3.85
C GLY A 157 -6.73 -5.76 -4.77
N GLU A 158 -7.93 -6.35 -4.90
CA GLU A 158 -9.03 -5.76 -5.67
C GLU A 158 -9.62 -4.50 -5.00
N ILE A 159 -9.18 -4.15 -3.78
CA ILE A 159 -9.37 -2.80 -3.23
C ILE A 159 -8.77 -1.72 -4.16
N ALA A 160 -7.77 -2.06 -4.97
CA ALA A 160 -7.22 -1.17 -5.98
C ALA A 160 -8.12 -1.02 -7.23
N GLU A 161 -9.01 -1.98 -7.55
CA GLU A 161 -9.99 -1.89 -8.66
C GLU A 161 -11.16 -0.94 -8.36
N PHE A 162 -11.14 -0.26 -7.21
CA PHE A 162 -11.97 0.92 -6.96
C PHE A 162 -11.35 2.20 -7.53
N VAL A 163 -10.05 2.19 -7.88
CA VAL A 163 -9.45 3.21 -8.74
C VAL A 163 -9.95 2.96 -10.16
N PRO A 164 -10.66 3.92 -10.79
CA PRO A 164 -11.21 3.72 -12.12
C PRO A 164 -10.10 3.42 -13.14
N GLY A 165 -10.31 2.41 -13.99
CA GLY A 165 -9.39 1.93 -15.02
C GLY A 165 -8.38 0.90 -14.54
N MET A 166 -8.38 0.55 -13.24
CA MET A 166 -7.42 -0.39 -12.67
C MET A 166 -7.91 -1.85 -12.74
N ILE A 167 -6.98 -2.76 -13.05
CA ILE A 167 -7.14 -4.22 -12.93
C ILE A 167 -6.04 -4.77 -12.01
N ALA A 168 -6.41 -5.65 -11.08
CA ALA A 168 -5.51 -6.40 -10.21
C ALA A 168 -5.45 -7.88 -10.63
N THR A 169 -4.24 -8.44 -10.64
CA THR A 169 -3.94 -9.84 -11.00
C THR A 169 -3.02 -10.48 -9.96
N GLN A 170 -2.83 -11.80 -10.07
CA GLN A 170 -2.10 -12.63 -9.11
C GLN A 170 -1.29 -13.70 -9.89
N HIS A 171 -0.05 -13.39 -10.27
CA HIS A 171 0.81 -14.35 -10.99
C HIS A 171 1.36 -15.46 -10.08
N SER A 172 1.61 -15.15 -8.81
CA SER A 172 2.18 -16.02 -7.76
C SER A 172 1.20 -16.19 -6.58
N GLY A 173 1.44 -17.05 -5.59
CA GLY A 173 0.42 -17.40 -4.56
C GLY A 173 -0.15 -16.23 -3.74
N SER A 174 -1.38 -16.37 -3.21
CA SER A 174 -2.24 -15.28 -2.70
C SER A 174 -1.73 -14.47 -1.48
N GLY A 175 -0.57 -14.79 -0.93
CA GLY A 175 0.11 -13.99 0.10
C GLY A 175 1.21 -13.07 -0.42
N LYS A 176 1.63 -13.25 -1.68
CA LYS A 176 2.43 -12.26 -2.42
C LYS A 176 1.50 -11.19 -2.98
N GLY A 177 1.97 -9.93 -2.98
CA GLY A 177 1.20 -8.77 -3.42
C GLY A 177 0.64 -8.93 -4.83
N ASN A 178 -0.45 -8.23 -5.14
CA ASN A 178 -1.03 -8.26 -6.47
C ASN A 178 -0.22 -7.46 -7.48
N GLN A 179 -0.38 -7.77 -8.76
CA GLN A 179 0.17 -7.02 -9.89
C GLN A 179 -0.94 -6.18 -10.51
N TYR A 180 -0.67 -4.91 -10.80
CA TYR A 180 -1.69 -3.93 -11.16
C TYR A 180 -1.50 -3.39 -12.58
N PHE A 181 -2.60 -3.03 -13.23
CA PHE A 181 -2.60 -2.42 -14.57
C PHE A 181 -3.51 -1.20 -14.59
N LEU A 182 -3.06 -0.08 -15.18
CA LEU A 182 -3.81 1.18 -15.30
C LEU A 182 -3.21 2.05 -16.42
N ARG A 183 -4.02 2.75 -17.22
CA ARG A 183 -3.54 3.72 -18.25
C ARG A 183 -2.39 3.18 -19.14
N GLY A 184 -2.53 1.93 -19.60
CA GLY A 184 -1.52 1.24 -20.40
C GLY A 184 -0.41 0.57 -19.60
N PHE A 185 -0.09 1.01 -18.38
CA PHE A 185 0.95 0.38 -17.57
C PHE A 185 0.60 -1.07 -17.24
N ASN A 186 1.61 -1.94 -17.35
CA ASN A 186 1.85 -2.93 -16.32
C ASN A 186 2.59 -2.18 -15.20
N LEU A 187 1.98 -2.04 -14.03
CA LEU A 187 2.58 -1.34 -12.89
C LEU A 187 3.49 -2.27 -12.08
N ASP A 188 3.63 -3.54 -12.48
CA ASP A 188 4.07 -4.64 -11.63
C ASP A 188 3.36 -4.58 -10.26
N HIS A 189 4.09 -4.71 -9.16
CA HIS A 189 3.58 -4.56 -7.80
C HIS A 189 3.40 -3.09 -7.38
N GLY A 190 3.18 -2.15 -8.31
CA GLY A 190 2.76 -0.77 -8.05
C GLY A 190 3.80 0.32 -8.35
N THR A 191 4.81 0.06 -9.17
CA THR A 191 5.99 0.92 -9.36
C THR A 191 5.66 2.34 -9.84
N ASP A 192 4.65 2.51 -10.70
CA ASP A 192 4.20 3.84 -11.16
C ASP A 192 2.87 4.29 -10.55
N PHE A 193 2.42 3.65 -9.45
CA PHE A 193 1.20 4.02 -8.74
C PHE A 193 1.38 4.13 -7.21
N ALA A 194 1.40 5.37 -6.72
CA ALA A 194 1.73 5.69 -5.33
C ALA A 194 0.58 5.32 -4.38
N SER A 195 0.75 4.22 -3.65
CA SER A 195 -0.26 3.61 -2.82
C SER A 195 -0.07 3.97 -1.35
N HIS A 196 -1.14 4.42 -0.68
CA HIS A 196 -1.13 4.84 0.71
C HIS A 196 -2.27 4.22 1.52
N VAL A 197 -2.04 3.99 2.81
CA VAL A 197 -3.07 3.63 3.80
C VAL A 197 -2.94 4.55 5.00
N ASN A 198 -4.02 5.28 5.32
CA ASN A 198 -4.03 6.34 6.35
C ASN A 198 -2.85 7.33 6.21
N GLY A 199 -2.52 7.71 4.97
CA GLY A 199 -1.41 8.61 4.61
C GLY A 199 -0.01 7.97 4.61
N ILE A 200 0.15 6.77 5.17
CA ILE A 200 1.42 6.02 5.22
C ILE A 200 1.68 5.41 3.83
N PRO A 201 2.84 5.66 3.19
CA PRO A 201 3.21 5.03 1.92
C PRO A 201 3.36 3.50 2.04
N ILE A 202 2.91 2.77 1.03
CA ILE A 202 3.00 1.30 0.98
C ILE A 202 4.11 0.84 0.05
N ASN A 203 4.34 1.52 -1.07
CA ASN A 203 5.40 1.21 -2.03
C ASN A 203 6.76 1.10 -1.34
N ASN A 204 7.44 -0.03 -1.51
CA ASN A 204 8.78 -0.27 -0.99
C ASN A 204 9.83 0.02 -2.09
N PRO A 205 10.64 1.08 -1.99
CA PRO A 205 11.76 1.30 -2.90
C PRO A 205 12.90 0.32 -2.59
N SER A 206 13.72 0.01 -3.58
CA SER A 206 14.92 -0.83 -3.47
C SER A 206 14.61 -2.17 -2.79
N HIS A 207 13.52 -2.82 -3.23
CA HIS A 207 12.89 -3.95 -2.53
C HIS A 207 13.29 -5.29 -3.13
N GLY A 208 13.48 -6.29 -2.26
CA GLY A 208 14.10 -7.59 -2.62
C GLY A 208 13.54 -8.23 -3.89
N HIS A 209 12.22 -8.18 -4.09
CA HIS A 209 11.53 -8.74 -5.26
C HIS A 209 11.45 -7.82 -6.49
N GLY A 210 11.30 -6.51 -6.31
CA GLY A 210 10.95 -5.59 -7.40
C GLY A 210 10.67 -4.17 -6.90
N GLN A 211 10.88 -3.17 -7.75
CA GLN A 211 10.86 -1.77 -7.36
C GLN A 211 9.44 -1.29 -6.99
N GLY A 212 9.31 -0.47 -5.94
CA GLY A 212 8.02 0.13 -5.56
C GLY A 212 6.96 -0.84 -5.01
N TYR A 213 7.34 -2.09 -4.72
CA TYR A 213 6.45 -3.20 -4.32
C TYR A 213 5.41 -2.82 -3.25
N THR A 214 4.14 -3.10 -3.56
CA THR A 214 2.95 -2.77 -2.77
C THR A 214 2.11 -4.03 -2.52
N ASP A 215 2.13 -4.50 -1.27
CA ASP A 215 1.21 -5.52 -0.77
C ASP A 215 0.06 -4.87 0.03
N LEU A 216 -1.18 -5.17 -0.36
CA LEU A 216 -2.41 -4.68 0.28
C LEU A 216 -3.06 -5.73 1.20
N SER A 217 -2.50 -6.93 1.33
CA SER A 217 -3.06 -8.05 2.11
C SER A 217 -3.37 -7.70 3.57
N PHE A 218 -2.66 -6.71 4.12
CA PHE A 218 -2.85 -6.19 5.48
C PHE A 218 -4.12 -5.35 5.69
N LEU A 219 -4.90 -5.09 4.63
CA LEU A 219 -6.17 -4.37 4.71
C LEU A 219 -7.33 -5.27 5.19
N ILE A 220 -8.22 -4.66 5.99
CA ILE A 220 -9.52 -5.21 6.42
C ILE A 220 -10.60 -4.35 5.74
N PRO A 221 -11.27 -4.84 4.67
CA PRO A 221 -12.18 -4.04 3.86
C PRO A 221 -13.31 -3.33 4.63
N GLU A 222 -13.83 -3.97 5.68
CA GLU A 222 -14.92 -3.46 6.51
C GLU A 222 -14.56 -2.21 7.32
N LEU A 223 -13.27 -1.93 7.51
CA LEU A 223 -12.78 -0.71 8.19
C LEU A 223 -12.58 0.48 7.24
N ILE A 224 -12.65 0.27 5.92
CA ILE A 224 -12.39 1.33 4.94
C ILE A 224 -13.57 2.31 4.92
N GLU A 225 -13.27 3.57 5.20
CA GLU A 225 -14.20 4.70 5.14
C GLU A 225 -14.30 5.25 3.71
N GLU A 226 -13.14 5.40 3.07
CA GLU A 226 -12.99 5.97 1.73
C GLU A 226 -11.69 5.50 1.05
N ILE A 227 -11.68 5.57 -0.28
CA ILE A 227 -10.49 5.48 -1.13
C ILE A 227 -10.48 6.75 -1.97
N LYS A 228 -9.47 7.61 -1.75
CA LYS A 228 -9.21 8.80 -2.57
C LYS A 228 -8.17 8.44 -3.62
N PHE A 229 -8.42 8.77 -4.88
CA PHE A 229 -7.46 8.52 -5.97
C PHE A 229 -7.25 9.78 -6.81
N LYS A 230 -6.06 9.89 -7.41
CA LYS A 230 -5.67 10.96 -8.34
C LYS A 230 -4.91 10.31 -9.51
N LYS A 231 -5.40 10.38 -10.75
CA LYS A 231 -4.68 9.84 -11.92
C LYS A 231 -3.87 10.92 -12.65
N GLY A 232 -2.72 10.51 -13.20
CA GLY A 232 -1.75 11.40 -13.84
C GLY A 232 -0.95 12.26 -12.86
N VAL A 233 -0.02 13.04 -13.40
CA VAL A 233 1.08 13.67 -12.65
C VAL A 233 0.76 15.04 -12.05
N TYR A 234 -0.51 15.38 -11.84
CA TYR A 234 -0.96 16.78 -11.71
C TYR A 234 -1.03 17.35 -10.28
N SER A 235 -1.10 16.51 -9.24
CA SER A 235 -1.12 16.97 -7.84
C SER A 235 0.30 17.14 -7.26
N ALA A 236 0.55 18.22 -6.52
CA ALA A 236 1.87 18.51 -5.95
C ALA A 236 2.18 17.70 -4.67
N GLU A 237 1.14 17.21 -3.99
CA GLU A 237 1.25 16.36 -2.79
C GLU A 237 1.89 15.00 -3.09
N GLU A 238 1.68 14.48 -4.31
CA GLU A 238 2.20 13.19 -4.78
C GLU A 238 3.65 13.32 -5.29
N GLY A 239 4.45 12.27 -5.04
CA GLY A 239 5.90 12.29 -5.27
C GLY A 239 6.40 11.04 -5.97
N ASN A 240 7.29 10.31 -5.30
CA ASN A 240 7.85 9.07 -5.84
C ASN A 240 6.73 8.07 -6.19
N PHE A 241 6.91 7.32 -7.27
CA PHE A 241 5.99 6.31 -7.78
C PHE A 241 4.62 6.86 -8.25
N SER A 242 4.49 8.16 -8.59
CA SER A 242 3.19 8.77 -8.95
C SER A 242 2.96 9.07 -10.44
N SER A 243 3.64 8.36 -11.35
CA SER A 243 3.52 8.63 -12.80
C SER A 243 2.14 8.31 -13.39
N ALA A 244 1.58 7.14 -13.08
CA ALA A 244 0.22 6.78 -13.49
C ALA A 244 -0.83 7.42 -12.57
N GLY A 245 -0.49 7.64 -11.30
CA GLY A 245 -1.34 8.30 -10.30
C GLY A 245 -1.01 7.90 -8.87
N SER A 246 -1.96 8.10 -7.96
CA SER A 246 -1.90 7.65 -6.58
C SER A 246 -3.27 7.24 -6.02
N MET A 247 -3.25 6.50 -4.91
CA MET A 247 -4.40 6.31 -4.04
C MET A 247 -4.06 6.43 -2.55
N ASN A 248 -5.04 6.82 -1.75
CA ASN A 248 -5.02 6.71 -0.29
C ASN A 248 -6.31 6.05 0.22
N VAL A 249 -6.16 4.91 0.87
CA VAL A 249 -7.22 4.22 1.62
C VAL A 249 -7.28 4.80 3.05
N SER A 250 -8.41 5.36 3.46
CA SER A 250 -8.63 5.83 4.83
C SER A 250 -9.47 4.81 5.62
N TYR A 251 -9.10 4.56 6.87
CA TYR A 251 -9.95 3.82 7.82
C TYR A 251 -10.76 4.78 8.69
N PHE A 252 -11.98 4.35 9.03
CA PHE A 252 -12.84 5.01 10.02
C PHE A 252 -12.09 5.33 11.32
N ARG A 253 -12.34 6.51 11.89
CA ARG A 253 -11.89 6.87 13.25
C ARG A 253 -12.61 6.06 14.33
N SER A 254 -13.88 5.75 14.10
CA SER A 254 -14.72 4.93 14.99
C SER A 254 -15.82 4.22 14.19
N LEU A 255 -16.26 3.06 14.68
CA LEU A 255 -17.42 2.34 14.16
C LEU A 255 -18.66 2.67 15.01
N GLN A 256 -19.81 2.90 14.35
CA GLN A 256 -21.09 3.15 15.03
C GLN A 256 -21.67 1.90 15.72
N LYS A 257 -21.34 0.72 15.19
CA LYS A 257 -21.64 -0.61 15.73
C LYS A 257 -20.39 -1.48 15.62
N GLY A 258 -20.19 -2.39 16.55
CA GLY A 258 -19.25 -3.50 16.37
C GLY A 258 -19.70 -4.42 15.24
N ILE A 259 -18.76 -5.12 14.64
CA ILE A 259 -18.96 -6.05 13.52
C ILE A 259 -18.33 -7.39 13.90
N VAL A 260 -19.08 -8.48 13.72
CA VAL A 260 -18.51 -9.83 13.58
C VAL A 260 -18.91 -10.36 12.21
N SER A 261 -17.95 -10.94 11.48
CA SER A 261 -18.20 -11.69 10.24
C SER A 261 -17.62 -13.09 10.37
N LEU A 262 -18.39 -14.11 9.96
CA LEU A 262 -17.94 -15.48 9.77
C LEU A 262 -18.28 -15.90 8.34
N GLU A 263 -17.27 -16.24 7.56
CA GLU A 263 -17.34 -16.50 6.13
C GLU A 263 -16.67 -17.84 5.78
N GLY A 264 -17.27 -18.61 4.88
CA GLY A 264 -16.78 -19.90 4.43
C GLY A 264 -17.16 -20.19 2.98
N GLY A 265 -16.42 -21.06 2.30
CA GLY A 265 -16.67 -21.33 0.89
C GLY A 265 -15.85 -22.45 0.27
N THR A 266 -15.99 -22.58 -1.05
CA THR A 266 -15.18 -23.49 -1.88
C THR A 266 -13.69 -23.13 -1.82
N LEU A 267 -12.82 -24.04 -2.31
CA LEU A 267 -11.37 -23.79 -2.45
C LEU A 267 -10.64 -23.53 -1.10
N GLY A 268 -11.09 -24.20 -0.04
CA GLY A 268 -10.54 -24.07 1.32
C GLY A 268 -10.77 -22.70 1.96
N TYR A 269 -11.69 -21.88 1.42
CA TYR A 269 -11.91 -20.53 1.91
C TYR A 269 -12.62 -20.51 3.27
N ALA A 270 -11.99 -19.89 4.26
CA ALA A 270 -12.59 -19.55 5.55
C ALA A 270 -12.06 -18.20 6.05
N ARG A 271 -12.91 -17.37 6.65
CA ARG A 271 -12.54 -16.07 7.19
C ARG A 271 -13.38 -15.72 8.42
N ALA A 272 -12.73 -15.12 9.42
CA ALA A 272 -13.37 -14.58 10.60
C ALA A 272 -12.86 -13.16 10.86
N LEU A 273 -13.77 -12.25 11.19
CA LEU A 273 -13.50 -10.86 11.54
C LEU A 273 -14.25 -10.51 12.83
N VAL A 274 -13.58 -9.80 13.74
CA VAL A 274 -14.22 -8.99 14.77
C VAL A 274 -13.65 -7.57 14.73
N ALA A 275 -14.51 -6.55 14.84
CA ALA A 275 -14.12 -5.15 14.96
C ALA A 275 -15.11 -4.40 15.87
N LYS A 276 -14.64 -3.47 16.72
CA LYS A 276 -15.53 -2.61 17.53
C LYS A 276 -14.83 -1.34 17.99
N SER A 277 -15.61 -0.29 18.26
CA SER A 277 -15.16 0.92 18.95
C SER A 277 -15.74 1.00 20.37
N TYR A 278 -14.93 1.54 21.29
CA TYR A 278 -15.34 1.93 22.65
C TYR A 278 -14.89 3.36 22.94
N THR A 279 -15.78 4.19 23.49
CA THR A 279 -15.40 5.51 24.02
C THR A 279 -14.58 5.34 25.29
N ILE A 280 -13.39 5.92 25.33
CA ILE A 280 -12.48 5.92 26.49
C ILE A 280 -12.01 7.36 26.72
N GLY A 281 -12.39 7.95 27.85
CA GLY A 281 -12.09 9.35 28.17
C GLY A 281 -12.68 10.31 27.13
N ARG A 282 -11.82 11.09 26.46
CA ARG A 282 -12.20 12.04 25.39
C ARG A 282 -11.97 11.50 23.97
N GLY A 283 -11.82 10.18 23.81
CA GLY A 283 -11.56 9.55 22.50
C GLY A 283 -12.29 8.22 22.32
N SER A 284 -12.14 7.66 21.13
CA SER A 284 -12.63 6.34 20.73
C SER A 284 -11.44 5.40 20.50
N LEU A 285 -11.47 4.24 21.15
CA LEU A 285 -10.60 3.10 20.86
C LEU A 285 -11.31 2.17 19.87
N LEU A 286 -10.90 2.18 18.61
CA LEU A 286 -11.21 1.14 17.61
C LEU A 286 -10.21 -0.01 17.75
N TYR A 287 -10.69 -1.25 17.70
CA TYR A 287 -9.86 -2.43 17.49
C TYR A 287 -10.51 -3.37 16.46
N ALA A 288 -9.68 -4.15 15.77
CA ALA A 288 -10.12 -5.23 14.90
C ALA A 288 -9.08 -6.37 14.84
N LEU A 289 -9.59 -7.57 14.62
CA LEU A 289 -8.83 -8.79 14.36
C LEU A 289 -9.52 -9.57 13.23
N GLU A 290 -8.78 -9.81 12.15
CA GLU A 290 -9.18 -10.68 11.04
C GLU A 290 -8.23 -11.89 10.97
N THR A 291 -8.77 -13.07 10.69
CA THR A 291 -8.01 -14.25 10.28
C THR A 291 -8.67 -14.89 9.08
N SER A 292 -7.88 -15.40 8.13
CA SER A 292 -8.42 -16.12 6.97
C SER A 292 -7.49 -17.22 6.46
N HIS A 293 -8.10 -18.24 5.86
CA HIS A 293 -7.47 -19.37 5.20
C HIS A 293 -7.97 -19.53 3.77
N TYR A 294 -7.11 -19.98 2.87
CA TYR A 294 -7.44 -20.29 1.47
C TYR A 294 -6.48 -21.35 0.91
N ASP A 295 -7.03 -22.38 0.24
CA ASP A 295 -6.23 -23.39 -0.47
C ASP A 295 -6.10 -23.08 -1.96
N GLY A 296 -7.08 -22.38 -2.53
CA GLY A 296 -7.18 -22.14 -3.97
C GLY A 296 -7.64 -23.37 -4.79
N PRO A 297 -7.66 -23.26 -6.12
CA PRO A 297 -8.00 -24.36 -7.04
C PRO A 297 -6.83 -25.32 -7.32
N TRP A 298 -5.72 -25.17 -6.60
CA TRP A 298 -4.41 -25.73 -6.94
C TRP A 298 -4.24 -27.17 -6.44
N THR A 299 -3.51 -27.99 -7.21
CA THR A 299 -3.13 -29.35 -6.79
C THR A 299 -2.18 -29.30 -5.59
N VAL A 300 -1.18 -28.42 -5.63
CA VAL A 300 -0.44 -27.99 -4.43
C VAL A 300 -1.20 -26.83 -3.83
N LYS A 301 -2.01 -27.14 -2.81
CA LYS A 301 -2.79 -26.15 -2.04
C LYS A 301 -1.91 -25.00 -1.56
N GLU A 302 -2.33 -23.76 -1.77
CA GLU A 302 -1.61 -22.58 -1.24
C GLU A 302 -1.53 -22.60 0.28
N ASN A 303 -2.49 -23.23 0.97
CA ASN A 303 -2.54 -23.33 2.44
C ASN A 303 -2.39 -21.96 3.12
N TYR A 304 -2.79 -20.89 2.43
CA TYR A 304 -2.53 -19.50 2.81
C TYR A 304 -3.19 -19.24 4.15
N LYS A 305 -2.44 -18.64 5.08
CA LYS A 305 -2.90 -18.24 6.40
C LYS A 305 -2.56 -16.78 6.60
N LYS A 306 -3.59 -15.96 6.77
CA LYS A 306 -3.51 -14.52 7.06
C LYS A 306 -4.02 -14.23 8.46
N VAL A 307 -3.32 -13.38 9.19
CA VAL A 307 -3.83 -12.71 10.40
C VAL A 307 -3.54 -11.21 10.28
N ASN A 308 -4.58 -10.39 10.45
CA ASN A 308 -4.52 -8.93 10.46
C ASN A 308 -5.06 -8.38 11.78
N GLY A 309 -4.31 -7.47 12.40
CA GLY A 309 -4.71 -6.78 13.64
C GLY A 309 -4.63 -5.27 13.47
N VAL A 310 -5.62 -4.55 13.99
CA VAL A 310 -5.71 -3.09 13.96
C VAL A 310 -6.11 -2.59 15.34
N VAL A 311 -5.42 -1.57 15.85
CA VAL A 311 -5.80 -0.84 17.06
C VAL A 311 -5.60 0.64 16.81
N SER A 312 -6.60 1.47 17.08
CA SER A 312 -6.52 2.92 16.91
C SER A 312 -7.23 3.65 18.03
N TYR A 313 -6.59 4.69 18.57
CA TYR A 313 -7.20 5.60 19.53
C TYR A 313 -7.23 7.02 18.93
N SER A 314 -8.41 7.61 18.81
CA SER A 314 -8.59 8.93 18.21
C SER A 314 -9.60 9.78 18.98
N GLY A 315 -9.37 11.09 19.04
CA GLY A 315 -10.30 12.06 19.63
C GLY A 315 -10.39 13.34 18.78
N GLY A 316 -11.45 14.12 19.01
CA GLY A 316 -11.81 15.24 18.14
C GLY A 316 -12.49 14.79 16.85
N ASP A 317 -12.52 15.66 15.84
CA ASP A 317 -13.26 15.46 14.59
C ASP A 317 -12.38 15.63 13.32
N GLU A 318 -13.00 15.82 12.15
CA GLU A 318 -12.27 16.06 10.89
C GLU A 318 -11.60 17.44 10.80
N GLN A 319 -12.00 18.41 11.63
CA GLN A 319 -11.41 19.74 11.65
C GLN A 319 -10.30 19.84 12.69
N ASN A 320 -10.56 19.30 13.88
CA ASN A 320 -9.77 19.46 15.09
C ASN A 320 -9.68 18.10 15.80
N GLY A 321 -8.70 17.29 15.43
CA GLY A 321 -8.64 15.89 15.86
C GLY A 321 -7.27 15.25 15.75
N TYR A 322 -7.10 14.15 16.48
CA TYR A 322 -5.87 13.36 16.55
C TYR A 322 -6.17 11.87 16.47
N ARG A 323 -5.18 11.07 16.08
CA ARG A 323 -5.27 9.61 16.05
C ARG A 323 -3.90 8.96 16.21
N ILE A 324 -3.81 7.98 17.08
CA ILE A 324 -2.75 6.98 17.09
C ILE A 324 -3.33 5.72 16.43
N LEU A 325 -2.59 5.12 15.50
CA LEU A 325 -2.97 3.91 14.78
C LEU A 325 -1.81 2.91 14.81
N ALA A 326 -2.09 1.67 15.19
CA ALA A 326 -1.19 0.53 15.10
C ALA A 326 -1.83 -0.55 14.23
N MET A 327 -1.04 -1.17 13.37
CA MET A 327 -1.48 -2.26 12.47
C MET A 327 -0.43 -3.36 12.43
N GLY A 328 -0.87 -4.61 12.31
CA GLY A 328 -0.01 -5.77 12.14
C GLY A 328 -0.62 -6.77 11.15
N TYR A 329 0.23 -7.41 10.35
CA TYR A 329 -0.13 -8.44 9.39
C TYR A 329 0.89 -9.58 9.44
N ARG A 330 0.41 -10.81 9.35
CA ARG A 330 1.22 -11.99 9.07
C ARG A 330 0.53 -12.85 8.00
N GLY A 331 1.25 -13.11 6.91
CA GLY A 331 0.88 -14.05 5.86
C GLY A 331 1.91 -15.17 5.74
N ASN A 332 1.47 -16.40 5.48
CA ASN A 332 2.33 -17.51 5.07
C ASN A 332 1.56 -18.47 4.14
N TRP A 333 2.22 -18.93 3.07
CA TRP A 333 1.61 -19.74 1.99
C TRP A 333 2.65 -20.63 1.30
N HIS A 334 2.18 -21.70 0.66
CA HIS A 334 2.81 -22.27 -0.54
C HIS A 334 2.35 -21.47 -1.75
N THR A 335 3.20 -21.39 -2.78
CA THR A 335 2.90 -20.67 -4.02
C THR A 335 2.63 -21.67 -5.13
N THR A 336 1.77 -21.28 -6.07
CA THR A 336 1.86 -21.77 -7.45
C THR A 336 2.15 -20.56 -8.35
N HIS A 337 2.96 -20.78 -9.39
CA HIS A 337 3.37 -19.75 -10.35
C HIS A 337 2.59 -19.86 -11.66
N GLN A 338 2.85 -18.93 -12.58
CA GLN A 338 2.65 -19.18 -13.99
C GLN A 338 3.38 -20.47 -14.43
N ILE A 339 2.78 -21.23 -15.35
CA ILE A 339 3.36 -22.46 -15.91
C ILE A 339 3.38 -22.38 -17.44
N PRO A 340 4.35 -23.02 -18.13
CA PRO A 340 4.46 -22.99 -19.57
C PRO A 340 3.26 -23.70 -20.21
N LYS A 341 2.60 -23.03 -21.14
CA LYS A 341 1.38 -23.50 -21.81
C LYS A 341 1.60 -24.80 -22.58
N ARG A 342 2.80 -25.04 -23.14
CA ARG A 342 3.21 -26.27 -23.85
C ARG A 342 3.08 -27.54 -22.98
N ALA A 343 3.24 -27.41 -21.67
CA ALA A 343 3.11 -28.51 -20.72
C ALA A 343 1.65 -28.85 -20.38
N ILE A 344 0.72 -27.89 -20.55
CA ILE A 344 -0.68 -28.02 -20.12
C ILE A 344 -1.44 -28.96 -21.06
N GLY A 345 -1.83 -30.12 -20.54
CA GLY A 345 -2.50 -31.19 -21.28
C GLY A 345 -1.56 -32.30 -21.74
N HIS A 346 -0.25 -32.14 -21.55
CA HIS A 346 0.78 -33.15 -21.86
C HIS A 346 1.33 -33.79 -20.59
N GLU A 347 1.94 -32.99 -19.71
CA GLU A 347 2.46 -33.44 -18.41
C GLU A 347 1.83 -32.71 -17.21
N LEU A 348 1.38 -31.46 -17.39
CA LEU A 348 0.71 -30.67 -16.36
C LEU A 348 -0.78 -30.49 -16.67
N ARG A 349 -1.59 -30.35 -15.62
CA ARG A 349 -2.97 -29.84 -15.73
C ARG A 349 -3.00 -28.36 -15.35
N ARG A 350 -4.07 -27.66 -15.74
CA ARG A 350 -4.22 -26.20 -15.60
C ARG A 350 -3.89 -25.64 -14.19
N PHE A 351 -4.10 -26.40 -13.12
CA PHE A 351 -3.89 -25.98 -11.74
C PHE A 351 -2.80 -26.78 -10.99
N ASP A 352 -1.95 -27.51 -11.73
CA ASP A 352 -0.70 -28.07 -11.19
C ASP A 352 0.38 -26.97 -11.06
N THR A 353 1.56 -27.35 -10.56
CA THR A 353 2.75 -26.48 -10.46
C THR A 353 3.98 -27.32 -10.83
N VAL A 354 5.02 -26.69 -11.39
CA VAL A 354 6.28 -27.37 -11.72
C VAL A 354 7.07 -27.62 -10.44
N ASP A 355 7.33 -26.57 -9.66
CA ASP A 355 7.92 -26.68 -8.34
C ASP A 355 6.80 -26.73 -7.27
N PRO A 356 6.70 -27.80 -6.47
CA PRO A 356 5.74 -27.91 -5.37
C PRO A 356 6.27 -27.30 -4.06
N THR A 357 7.53 -26.88 -4.03
CA THR A 357 8.20 -26.36 -2.83
C THR A 357 8.19 -24.84 -2.73
N ASP A 358 7.80 -24.10 -3.77
CA ASP A 358 7.67 -22.63 -3.73
C ASP A 358 6.67 -22.12 -2.67
N GLY A 359 6.80 -20.85 -2.27
CA GLY A 359 5.98 -20.25 -1.21
C GLY A 359 6.54 -18.96 -0.65
N GLY A 360 6.10 -18.58 0.55
CA GLY A 360 6.66 -17.40 1.21
C GLY A 360 6.03 -17.09 2.56
N PHE A 361 6.53 -16.02 3.17
CA PHE A 361 5.89 -15.36 4.30
C PHE A 361 6.10 -13.85 4.24
N THR A 362 5.15 -13.11 4.81
CA THR A 362 5.25 -11.66 5.03
C THR A 362 4.87 -11.37 6.48
N ASN A 363 5.70 -10.63 7.20
CA ASN A 363 5.34 -10.04 8.50
C ASN A 363 5.48 -8.52 8.41
N ARG A 364 4.40 -7.78 8.64
CA ARG A 364 4.35 -6.32 8.61
C ARG A 364 3.81 -5.78 9.93
N ALA A 365 4.42 -4.72 10.45
CA ALA A 365 3.90 -3.97 11.58
C ALA A 365 4.11 -2.47 11.36
N SER A 366 3.14 -1.64 11.70
CA SER A 366 3.25 -0.18 11.57
C SER A 366 2.57 0.55 12.72
N ILE A 367 3.13 1.68 13.12
CA ILE A 367 2.53 2.63 14.05
C ILE A 367 2.59 4.05 13.45
N SER A 368 1.54 4.83 13.64
CA SER A 368 1.49 6.23 13.28
C SER A 368 0.74 7.09 14.30
N GLY A 369 1.13 8.35 14.39
CA GLY A 369 0.40 9.41 15.08
C GLY A 369 0.10 10.53 14.08
N GLU A 370 -1.16 10.91 13.97
CA GLU A 370 -1.60 12.10 13.21
C GLU A 370 -2.32 13.09 14.14
N ALA A 371 -2.22 14.37 13.78
CA ALA A 371 -3.01 15.46 14.37
C ALA A 371 -3.34 16.49 13.28
N GLN A 372 -4.54 17.06 13.35
CA GLN A 372 -5.01 18.10 12.44
C GLN A 372 -5.85 19.16 13.18
N HIS A 373 -5.73 20.41 12.75
CA HIS A 373 -6.36 21.58 13.36
C HIS A 373 -6.79 22.56 12.25
N THR A 374 -7.97 23.17 12.40
CA THR A 374 -8.59 24.00 11.37
C THR A 374 -9.18 25.25 12.01
N ASP A 375 -8.59 26.42 11.73
CA ASP A 375 -9.24 27.71 12.01
C ASP A 375 -10.10 28.15 10.82
N LYS A 376 -10.80 29.28 10.98
CA LYS A 376 -11.62 29.93 9.94
C LYS A 376 -10.95 29.99 8.55
N ASN A 377 -9.64 30.25 8.51
CA ASN A 377 -8.87 30.47 7.27
C ASN A 377 -7.68 29.50 7.10
N THR A 378 -7.48 28.53 8.01
CA THR A 378 -6.25 27.69 8.03
C THR A 378 -6.61 26.22 8.10
N HIS A 379 -5.69 25.34 7.71
CA HIS A 379 -5.73 23.93 8.08
C HIS A 379 -4.31 23.38 8.21
N ALA A 380 -3.92 22.98 9.41
CA ALA A 380 -2.66 22.32 9.69
C ALA A 380 -2.89 20.81 9.87
N LYS A 381 -2.04 19.98 9.26
CA LYS A 381 -2.02 18.53 9.49
C LYS A 381 -0.59 18.00 9.58
N ILE A 382 -0.35 17.11 10.54
CA ILE A 382 0.89 16.34 10.67
C ILE A 382 0.57 14.85 10.80
N LEU A 383 1.42 14.02 10.20
CA LEU A 383 1.45 12.56 10.31
C LEU A 383 2.90 12.12 10.52
N ILE A 384 3.16 11.39 11.60
CA ILE A 384 4.46 10.76 11.88
C ILE A 384 4.22 9.25 11.89
N TYR A 385 5.08 8.48 11.24
CA TYR A 385 4.91 7.02 11.11
C TYR A 385 6.23 6.26 11.18
N GLY A 386 6.14 5.00 11.60
CA GLY A 386 7.20 4.01 11.53
C GLY A 386 6.62 2.63 11.22
N LEU A 387 7.32 1.85 10.41
CA LEU A 387 6.93 0.47 10.08
C LEU A 387 8.12 -0.47 9.95
N TYR A 388 7.83 -1.76 10.08
CA TYR A 388 8.74 -2.89 9.87
C TYR A 388 8.10 -3.84 8.86
N ASN A 389 8.90 -4.40 7.95
CA ASN A 389 8.52 -5.45 7.02
C ASN A 389 9.59 -6.54 6.99
N ASP A 390 9.16 -7.79 6.84
CA ASP A 390 9.99 -8.99 6.85
C ASP A 390 9.38 -10.03 5.90
N LEU A 391 9.95 -10.11 4.70
CA LEU A 391 9.47 -10.88 3.54
C LEU A 391 10.50 -11.95 3.16
N SER A 392 9.99 -13.13 2.80
CA SER A 392 10.71 -14.20 2.12
C SER A 392 9.78 -14.77 1.04
N LEU A 393 10.31 -14.91 -0.18
CA LEU A 393 9.62 -15.44 -1.35
C LEU A 393 10.51 -16.50 -2.00
N PHE A 394 10.01 -17.73 -2.10
CA PHE A 394 10.60 -18.80 -2.87
C PHE A 394 9.86 -18.92 -4.20
N SER A 395 10.60 -18.86 -5.29
CA SER A 395 10.06 -18.96 -6.64
C SER A 395 11.03 -19.64 -7.60
N ASN A 396 10.51 -20.55 -8.42
CA ASN A 396 11.24 -21.18 -9.50
C ASN A 396 10.51 -20.89 -10.83
N THR A 397 10.99 -19.93 -11.63
CA THR A 397 10.28 -19.40 -12.81
C THR A 397 10.75 -19.97 -14.15
N THR A 398 12.01 -20.38 -14.23
CA THR A 398 12.69 -20.99 -15.40
C THR A 398 12.89 -22.52 -15.26
N TYR A 399 12.78 -23.02 -14.03
CA TYR A 399 12.72 -24.43 -13.59
C TYR A 399 14.03 -25.21 -13.57
N TYR A 400 14.61 -25.52 -14.73
CA TYR A 400 15.84 -26.29 -14.94
C TYR A 400 16.62 -25.78 -16.17
N LEU A 401 16.59 -24.46 -16.39
CA LEU A 401 17.29 -23.75 -17.46
C LEU A 401 18.75 -23.51 -17.05
N ASP A 402 18.96 -22.81 -15.93
CA ASP A 402 20.27 -22.34 -15.47
C ASP A 402 21.04 -23.44 -14.71
N ASP A 403 20.36 -24.13 -13.78
CA ASP A 403 20.88 -25.32 -13.10
C ASP A 403 20.07 -26.56 -13.49
N PRO A 404 20.42 -27.25 -14.59
CA PRO A 404 19.69 -28.43 -15.06
C PRO A 404 19.78 -29.65 -14.11
N ILE A 405 20.50 -29.56 -12.99
CA ILE A 405 20.66 -30.62 -11.99
C ILE A 405 19.75 -30.37 -10.78
N ARG A 406 19.95 -29.22 -10.12
CA ARG A 406 19.30 -28.80 -8.85
C ARG A 406 18.02 -27.98 -9.09
N GLY A 407 17.95 -27.23 -10.20
CA GLY A 407 16.84 -26.36 -10.59
C GLY A 407 16.99 -24.91 -10.12
N ASP A 408 16.22 -24.01 -10.71
CA ASP A 408 16.46 -22.56 -10.69
C ASP A 408 15.75 -21.81 -9.54
N GLN A 409 15.39 -22.53 -8.46
CA GLN A 409 14.61 -21.95 -7.37
C GLN A 409 15.41 -20.88 -6.61
N ILE A 410 14.87 -19.67 -6.53
CA ILE A 410 15.48 -18.55 -5.80
C ILE A 410 14.70 -18.21 -4.52
N GLU A 411 15.41 -17.73 -3.48
CA GLU A 411 14.81 -16.99 -2.36
C GLU A 411 15.10 -15.50 -2.48
N GLN A 412 14.05 -14.69 -2.62
CA GLN A 412 14.11 -13.23 -2.52
C GLN A 412 13.66 -12.80 -1.12
N THR A 413 14.56 -12.15 -0.37
CA THR A 413 14.29 -11.65 0.99
C THR A 413 14.27 -10.12 1.04
N ASP A 414 13.39 -9.54 1.87
CA ASP A 414 13.39 -8.11 2.20
C ASP A 414 13.03 -7.88 3.67
N ARG A 415 13.99 -7.35 4.44
CA ARG A 415 13.81 -6.98 5.84
C ARG A 415 14.14 -5.51 6.03
N ARG A 416 13.12 -4.67 6.25
CA ARG A 416 13.28 -3.22 6.39
C ARG A 416 12.59 -2.62 7.60
N THR A 417 13.18 -1.53 8.09
CA THR A 417 12.53 -0.57 8.99
C THR A 417 12.41 0.75 8.26
N VAL A 418 11.22 1.34 8.22
CA VAL A 418 10.95 2.64 7.57
C VAL A 418 10.42 3.61 8.61
N SER A 419 10.83 4.87 8.53
CA SER A 419 10.25 5.97 9.30
C SER A 419 9.99 7.19 8.43
N GLY A 420 9.04 8.03 8.83
CA GLY A 420 8.76 9.24 8.08
C GLY A 420 7.79 10.20 8.76
N LEU A 421 7.67 11.37 8.11
CA LEU A 421 6.85 12.49 8.52
C LEU A 421 6.22 13.12 7.27
N LYS A 422 4.92 13.40 7.32
CA LYS A 422 4.25 14.30 6.39
C LYS A 422 3.66 15.46 7.20
N SER A 423 3.84 16.68 6.72
CA SER A 423 3.25 17.89 7.30
C SER A 423 2.70 18.77 6.19
N SER A 424 1.53 19.37 6.41
CA SER A 424 0.91 20.29 5.47
C SER A 424 0.22 21.45 6.20
N TYR A 425 0.30 22.63 5.60
CA TYR A 425 -0.35 23.85 6.08
C TYR A 425 -1.05 24.53 4.92
N LYS A 426 -2.38 24.60 4.98
CA LYS A 426 -3.22 25.31 4.02
C LYS A 426 -3.63 26.66 4.59
N ILE A 427 -3.54 27.70 3.78
CA ILE A 427 -4.07 29.04 4.04
C ILE A 427 -5.17 29.33 3.03
N ARG A 428 -6.29 29.90 3.46
CA ARG A 428 -7.37 30.41 2.63
C ARG A 428 -7.47 31.92 2.77
N SER A 429 -7.55 32.62 1.65
CA SER A 429 -7.72 34.07 1.61
C SER A 429 -8.64 34.50 0.46
N VAL A 430 -9.15 35.73 0.56
CA VAL A 430 -9.89 36.41 -0.51
C VAL A 430 -9.22 37.75 -0.72
N TRP A 431 -8.97 38.11 -1.98
CA TRP A 431 -8.44 39.40 -2.38
C TRP A 431 -9.15 39.82 -3.67
N ASP A 432 -9.84 40.96 -3.63
CA ASP A 432 -10.67 41.48 -4.73
C ASP A 432 -11.63 40.43 -5.32
N GLU A 433 -12.47 39.85 -4.45
CA GLU A 433 -13.36 38.70 -4.67
C GLU A 433 -12.69 37.35 -5.05
N ILE A 434 -11.49 37.36 -5.64
CA ILE A 434 -10.72 36.17 -6.02
C ILE A 434 -10.36 35.37 -4.76
N LYS A 435 -10.64 34.06 -4.78
CA LYS A 435 -10.41 33.16 -3.64
C LYS A 435 -9.18 32.30 -3.86
N PHE A 436 -8.26 32.32 -2.90
CA PHE A 436 -7.02 31.56 -2.92
C PHE A 436 -7.04 30.47 -1.84
N GLU A 437 -6.71 29.22 -2.20
CA GLU A 437 -6.25 28.21 -1.26
C GLU A 437 -4.78 27.89 -1.56
N ASN A 438 -3.89 28.24 -0.63
CA ASN A 438 -2.45 28.04 -0.75
C ASN A 438 -2.01 26.93 0.21
N LEU A 439 -1.56 25.80 -0.33
CA LEU A 439 -1.11 24.62 0.39
C LEU A 439 0.40 24.53 0.35
N PHE A 440 1.03 24.56 1.52
CA PHE A 440 2.45 24.29 1.72
C PHE A 440 2.61 22.89 2.33
N GLY A 441 3.62 22.14 1.93
CA GLY A 441 3.86 20.81 2.46
C GLY A 441 5.31 20.38 2.52
N PHE A 442 5.61 19.54 3.51
CA PHE A 442 6.90 18.92 3.75
C PHE A 442 6.70 17.42 3.95
N GLN A 443 7.54 16.61 3.31
CA GLN A 443 7.55 15.16 3.45
C GLN A 443 8.98 14.68 3.68
N MET A 444 9.14 13.71 4.58
CA MET A 444 10.40 13.00 4.79
C MET A 444 10.11 11.52 4.97
N ARG A 445 10.91 10.67 4.32
CA ARG A 445 10.89 9.22 4.45
C ARG A 445 12.32 8.70 4.54
N ARG A 446 12.57 7.69 5.37
CA ARG A 446 13.85 6.99 5.42
C ARG A 446 13.64 5.49 5.61
N ASP A 447 14.20 4.72 4.70
CA ASP A 447 14.18 3.26 4.72
C ASP A 447 15.58 2.76 5.11
N PHE A 448 15.63 1.80 6.04
CA PHE A 448 16.80 0.99 6.34
C PHE A 448 16.47 -0.44 5.92
N ILE A 449 17.07 -0.90 4.83
CA ILE A 449 16.70 -2.13 4.13
C ILE A 449 17.88 -3.09 4.20
N ARG A 450 17.58 -4.38 4.40
CA ARG A 450 18.47 -5.49 4.04
C ARG A 450 17.70 -6.42 3.14
N ASN A 451 18.21 -6.67 1.95
CA ASN A 451 17.63 -7.60 1.00
C ASN A 451 18.71 -8.53 0.45
N ALA A 452 18.31 -9.74 0.08
CA ALA A 452 19.21 -10.71 -0.52
C ALA A 452 18.45 -11.58 -1.53
N LEU A 453 19.20 -12.09 -2.49
CA LEU A 453 18.79 -13.08 -3.48
C LEU A 453 19.69 -14.31 -3.28
N TYR A 454 19.10 -15.46 -3.05
CA TYR A 454 19.78 -16.74 -2.88
C TYR A 454 19.33 -17.69 -4.00
N HIS A 455 20.24 -18.53 -4.48
CA HIS A 455 19.89 -19.75 -5.22
C HIS A 455 19.67 -20.86 -4.19
N THR A 456 18.67 -21.71 -4.43
CA THR A 456 18.18 -22.68 -3.45
C THR A 456 17.73 -23.98 -4.13
N GLU A 457 17.76 -25.10 -3.40
CA GLU A 457 17.02 -26.31 -3.79
C GLU A 457 16.04 -26.67 -2.67
N LYS A 458 14.74 -26.74 -2.99
CA LYS A 458 13.68 -27.09 -2.03
C LYS A 458 13.70 -26.23 -0.76
N ARG A 459 13.99 -24.94 -0.91
CA ARG A 459 14.24 -23.93 0.14
C ARG A 459 15.50 -24.11 1.00
N ALA A 460 16.44 -24.97 0.61
CA ALA A 460 17.77 -24.99 1.20
C ALA A 460 18.69 -24.02 0.43
N GLU A 461 19.34 -23.09 1.14
CA GLU A 461 20.32 -22.15 0.58
C GLU A 461 21.49 -22.91 -0.05
N LEU A 462 21.75 -22.67 -1.34
CA LEU A 462 22.89 -23.22 -2.08
C LEU A 462 23.99 -22.16 -2.20
N ASP A 463 23.64 -21.01 -2.82
CA ASP A 463 24.59 -19.99 -3.24
C ASP A 463 24.00 -18.58 -3.02
N ILE A 464 24.80 -17.61 -2.54
CA ILE A 464 24.35 -16.25 -2.28
C ILE A 464 24.55 -15.39 -3.53
N VAL A 465 23.51 -15.23 -4.36
CA VAL A 465 23.58 -14.46 -5.62
C VAL A 465 23.75 -12.95 -5.34
N ARG A 466 23.07 -12.40 -4.33
CA ARG A 466 23.23 -10.98 -3.93
C ARG A 466 22.88 -10.76 -2.46
N SER A 467 23.61 -9.89 -1.75
CA SER A 467 23.25 -9.49 -0.38
C SER A 467 23.57 -8.02 -0.13
N ASN A 468 22.58 -7.21 0.23
CA ASN A 468 22.72 -5.75 0.30
C ASN A 468 22.28 -5.19 1.66
N GLN A 469 22.95 -4.12 2.11
CA GLN A 469 22.36 -3.15 3.04
C GLN A 469 22.14 -1.83 2.30
N ILE A 470 20.95 -1.26 2.43
CA ILE A 470 20.57 -0.03 1.73
C ILE A 470 19.98 0.96 2.73
N ILE A 471 20.43 2.21 2.67
CA ILE A 471 19.80 3.33 3.34
C ILE A 471 19.33 4.31 2.27
N GLU A 472 18.01 4.45 2.16
CA GLU A 472 17.36 5.41 1.26
C GLU A 472 16.71 6.51 2.10
N THR A 473 16.93 7.77 1.75
CA THR A 473 16.30 8.92 2.43
C THR A 473 15.75 9.89 1.40
N ASN A 474 14.44 10.10 1.43
CA ASN A 474 13.73 11.09 0.65
C ASN A 474 13.35 12.28 1.54
N ILE A 475 13.61 13.50 1.06
CA ILE A 475 13.15 14.75 1.66
C ILE A 475 12.50 15.57 0.54
N SER A 476 11.28 16.05 0.76
CA SER A 476 10.50 16.75 -0.25
C SER A 476 9.79 17.98 0.32
N VAL A 477 9.68 19.01 -0.51
CA VAL A 477 8.86 20.19 -0.26
C VAL A 477 7.92 20.39 -1.44
N TYR A 478 6.69 20.83 -1.18
CA TYR A 478 5.74 21.17 -2.23
C TYR A 478 4.89 22.38 -1.88
N TYR A 479 4.42 23.04 -2.92
CA TYR A 479 3.48 24.15 -2.89
C TYR A 479 2.39 23.91 -3.95
N GLU A 480 1.14 24.18 -3.60
CA GLU A 480 0.01 24.18 -4.52
C GLU A 480 -0.87 25.40 -4.24
N SER A 481 -1.11 26.24 -5.25
CA SER A 481 -2.01 27.39 -5.17
C SER A 481 -3.22 27.15 -6.06
N LYS A 482 -4.40 27.17 -5.45
CA LYS A 482 -5.70 27.06 -6.13
C LYS A 482 -6.38 28.42 -6.11
N ILE A 483 -6.57 29.00 -7.29
CA ILE A 483 -7.08 30.36 -7.47
C ILE A 483 -8.44 30.28 -8.17
N HIS A 484 -9.50 30.67 -7.48
CA HIS A 484 -10.85 30.79 -8.04
C HIS A 484 -11.04 32.24 -8.50
N TRP A 485 -10.79 32.50 -9.78
CA TRP A 485 -10.92 33.81 -10.42
C TRP A 485 -12.39 34.24 -10.54
N SER A 486 -13.30 33.26 -10.64
CA SER A 486 -14.75 33.49 -10.61
C SER A 486 -15.47 32.20 -10.20
N SER A 487 -16.81 32.21 -10.23
CA SER A 487 -17.63 31.00 -10.09
C SER A 487 -17.60 30.07 -11.31
N LYS A 488 -16.80 30.39 -12.36
CA LYS A 488 -16.67 29.63 -13.61
C LYS A 488 -15.24 29.37 -14.08
N ILE A 489 -14.22 29.94 -13.42
CA ILE A 489 -12.81 29.80 -13.82
C ILE A 489 -11.94 29.62 -12.57
N ARG A 490 -11.20 28.51 -12.54
CA ARG A 490 -10.23 28.16 -11.49
C ARG A 490 -8.90 27.76 -12.12
N THR A 491 -7.78 28.21 -11.55
CA THR A 491 -6.45 27.69 -11.89
C THR A 491 -5.82 26.98 -10.69
N ILE A 492 -4.98 25.99 -10.96
CA ILE A 492 -4.15 25.28 -10.00
C ILE A 492 -2.70 25.41 -10.48
N ILE A 493 -1.81 25.89 -9.61
CA ILE A 493 -0.38 26.02 -9.89
C ILE A 493 0.38 25.25 -8.79
N GLY A 494 1.11 24.23 -9.18
CA GLY A 494 1.85 23.35 -8.28
C GLY A 494 3.35 23.32 -8.58
N LEU A 495 4.17 23.26 -7.54
CA LEU A 495 5.59 22.96 -7.65
C LEU A 495 6.00 22.03 -6.51
N ARG A 496 6.65 20.93 -6.87
CA ARG A 496 7.27 19.99 -5.93
C ARG A 496 8.76 19.88 -6.19
N GLY A 497 9.56 19.83 -5.12
CA GLY A 497 10.98 19.46 -5.17
C GLY A 497 11.25 18.27 -4.26
N ASP A 498 11.96 17.27 -4.78
CA ASP A 498 12.37 16.07 -4.05
C ASP A 498 13.90 15.93 -4.08
N GLN A 499 14.48 15.53 -2.96
CA GLN A 499 15.87 15.09 -2.86
C GLN A 499 15.92 13.65 -2.33
N PHE A 500 16.70 12.81 -3.00
CA PHE A 500 17.02 11.45 -2.60
C PHE A 500 18.49 11.35 -2.21
N GLN A 501 18.75 10.68 -1.09
CA GLN A 501 20.09 10.24 -0.69
C GLN A 501 20.06 8.72 -0.57
N PHE A 502 20.88 8.07 -1.39
CA PHE A 502 21.04 6.62 -1.39
C PHE A 502 22.40 6.28 -0.82
N HIS A 503 22.49 5.20 -0.06
CA HIS A 503 23.73 4.55 0.33
C HIS A 503 23.52 3.04 0.22
N VAL A 504 24.42 2.36 -0.48
CA VAL A 504 24.39 0.92 -0.72
C VAL A 504 25.70 0.31 -0.28
N ASP A 505 25.60 -0.85 0.35
CA ASP A 505 26.68 -1.73 0.81
C ASP A 505 26.35 -3.13 0.26
N ASP A 506 26.99 -3.51 -0.87
CA ASP A 506 26.90 -4.85 -1.43
C ASP A 506 27.91 -5.76 -0.74
N ARG A 507 27.36 -6.69 0.05
CA ARG A 507 28.08 -7.55 0.96
C ARG A 507 28.69 -8.76 0.28
N ASN A 508 28.38 -8.98 -1.00
CA ASN A 508 28.97 -10.04 -1.82
C ASN A 508 30.26 -9.59 -2.52
N SER A 509 30.39 -8.28 -2.82
CA SER A 509 31.45 -7.75 -3.68
C SER A 509 32.37 -6.70 -3.01
N GLU A 510 32.12 -6.40 -1.73
CA GLU A 510 32.71 -5.28 -0.96
C GLU A 510 32.47 -3.89 -1.57
N LEU A 511 31.64 -3.78 -2.61
CA LEU A 511 31.30 -2.54 -3.27
C LEU A 511 30.30 -1.74 -2.43
N ASN A 512 30.62 -0.48 -2.19
CA ASN A 512 29.72 0.46 -1.55
C ASN A 512 29.75 1.80 -2.28
N ASP A 513 28.62 2.51 -2.25
CA ASP A 513 28.47 3.83 -2.85
C ASP A 513 27.49 4.68 -2.04
N ARG A 514 27.55 5.99 -2.24
CA ARG A 514 26.63 6.97 -1.65
C ARG A 514 26.44 8.17 -2.59
N LYS A 515 25.32 8.19 -3.32
CA LYS A 515 24.96 9.30 -4.21
C LYS A 515 23.69 10.04 -3.75
N ARG A 516 23.56 11.28 -4.22
CA ARG A 516 22.44 12.18 -3.94
C ARG A 516 21.92 12.75 -5.24
N PHE A 517 20.60 12.72 -5.42
CA PHE A 517 19.93 13.21 -6.61
C PHE A 517 18.73 14.07 -6.23
N SER A 518 18.33 14.98 -7.12
CA SER A 518 17.21 15.89 -6.89
C SER A 518 16.37 15.99 -8.16
N THR A 519 15.07 16.21 -8.01
CA THR A 519 14.17 16.53 -9.12
C THR A 519 13.18 17.63 -8.74
N ALA A 520 12.70 18.37 -9.74
CA ALA A 520 11.76 19.46 -9.59
C ALA A 520 10.60 19.28 -10.59
N ASN A 521 9.38 19.28 -10.07
CA ASN A 521 8.18 18.83 -10.75
C ASN A 521 7.13 19.97 -10.74
N PRO A 522 7.15 20.87 -11.75
CA PRO A 522 6.08 21.84 -11.96
C PRO A 522 4.82 21.15 -12.47
N LYS A 523 3.66 21.65 -12.05
CA LYS A 523 2.33 21.07 -12.30
C LYS A 523 1.32 22.21 -12.46
N GLY A 524 0.31 22.02 -13.30
CA GLY A 524 -0.67 23.05 -13.64
C GLY A 524 -2.05 22.47 -13.95
N GLY A 525 -3.08 23.26 -13.68
CA GLY A 525 -4.46 22.94 -14.00
C GLY A 525 -5.27 24.20 -14.30
N ILE A 526 -6.22 24.10 -15.23
CA ILE A 526 -7.29 25.08 -15.43
C ILE A 526 -8.61 24.32 -15.44
N VAL A 527 -9.57 24.78 -14.65
CA VAL A 527 -10.93 24.23 -14.57
C VAL A 527 -11.91 25.32 -14.99
N PHE A 528 -12.78 24.97 -15.91
CA PHE A 528 -13.79 25.83 -16.50
C PHE A 528 -15.20 25.28 -16.19
N GLY A 529 -16.14 26.15 -15.86
CA GLY A 529 -17.49 25.78 -15.44
C GLY A 529 -17.66 25.78 -13.90
N PRO A 530 -18.75 25.19 -13.37
CA PRO A 530 -19.73 24.38 -14.08
C PRO A 530 -20.70 25.22 -14.94
N TRP A 531 -20.91 24.84 -16.20
CA TRP A 531 -22.05 25.27 -17.03
C TRP A 531 -22.92 24.05 -17.31
N LEU A 532 -24.25 24.16 -17.17
CA LEU A 532 -25.16 23.00 -17.32
C LEU A 532 -24.66 21.77 -16.54
N ASN A 533 -24.28 21.99 -15.27
CA ASN A 533 -23.65 21.00 -14.39
C ASN A 533 -22.45 20.25 -15.01
N THR A 534 -21.67 20.92 -15.86
CA THR A 534 -20.54 20.35 -16.60
C THR A 534 -19.29 21.21 -16.43
N GLU A 535 -18.20 20.59 -16.01
CA GLU A 535 -16.87 21.20 -15.88
C GLU A 535 -15.89 20.61 -16.91
N ILE A 536 -15.01 21.45 -17.43
CA ILE A 536 -13.93 21.09 -18.36
C ILE A 536 -12.59 21.36 -17.67
N TYR A 537 -11.67 20.41 -17.78
CA TYR A 537 -10.38 20.38 -17.11
C TYR A 537 -9.25 20.33 -18.14
N LEU A 538 -8.24 21.18 -17.96
CA LEU A 538 -6.97 21.12 -18.67
C LEU A 538 -5.87 20.96 -17.62
N ASN A 539 -5.19 19.82 -17.59
CA ASN A 539 -4.11 19.55 -16.63
C ASN A 539 -2.80 19.19 -17.35
N ALA A 540 -1.67 19.62 -16.80
CA ALA A 540 -0.34 19.26 -17.30
C ALA A 540 0.68 19.24 -16.14
N GLY A 541 1.76 18.47 -16.26
CA GLY A 541 2.80 18.49 -15.22
C GLY A 541 3.89 17.45 -15.39
N ARG A 542 4.72 17.33 -14.34
CA ARG A 542 5.76 16.31 -14.21
C ARG A 542 5.57 15.42 -12.98
N GLY A 543 5.92 14.16 -13.14
CA GLY A 543 6.04 13.13 -12.10
C GLY A 543 7.36 12.38 -12.24
N PHE A 544 7.56 11.36 -11.41
CA PHE A 544 8.74 10.50 -11.47
C PHE A 544 8.55 9.21 -10.66
N HIS A 545 9.39 8.22 -10.94
CA HIS A 545 9.73 7.15 -10.00
C HIS A 545 11.24 7.12 -9.74
N THR A 546 11.67 6.56 -8.61
CA THR A 546 13.07 6.14 -8.41
C THR A 546 13.27 4.74 -8.94
N ASN A 547 14.48 4.45 -9.44
CA ASN A 547 14.93 3.08 -9.70
C ASN A 547 15.53 2.46 -8.44
N ASP A 548 15.75 1.15 -8.47
CA ASP A 548 16.34 0.39 -7.36
C ASP A 548 17.77 0.87 -7.06
N ALA A 549 18.02 1.29 -5.82
CA ALA A 549 19.32 1.81 -5.40
C ALA A 549 20.48 0.83 -5.64
N ARG A 550 20.24 -0.49 -5.69
CA ARG A 550 21.25 -1.54 -5.98
C ARG A 550 22.00 -1.29 -7.29
N GLY A 551 21.42 -0.54 -8.23
CA GLY A 551 22.14 -0.12 -9.45
C GLY A 551 23.39 0.74 -9.18
N LEU A 552 23.53 1.36 -8.01
CA LEU A 552 24.69 2.18 -7.65
C LEU A 552 26.02 1.40 -7.56
N THR A 553 25.96 0.11 -7.20
CA THR A 553 27.13 -0.77 -7.10
C THR A 553 27.31 -1.65 -8.35
N ASN A 554 26.39 -1.59 -9.33
CA ASN A 554 26.59 -2.23 -10.63
C ASN A 554 27.67 -1.46 -11.43
N LYS A 555 28.69 -2.19 -11.91
CA LYS A 555 29.81 -1.65 -12.68
C LYS A 555 29.58 -1.61 -14.19
N GLU A 556 28.64 -2.39 -14.70
CA GLU A 556 28.41 -2.65 -16.12
C GLU A 556 27.50 -1.60 -16.76
N ASN A 557 26.58 -1.03 -15.98
CA ASN A 557 25.53 -0.14 -16.46
C ASN A 557 25.49 1.20 -15.73
N THR A 558 25.22 2.29 -16.47
CA THR A 558 25.14 3.64 -15.88
C THR A 558 23.81 3.83 -15.16
N PHE A 559 23.85 3.82 -13.82
CA PHE A 559 22.65 3.93 -13.00
C PHE A 559 21.92 5.28 -13.16
N THR A 560 20.71 5.23 -13.72
CA THR A 560 19.76 6.34 -13.72
C THR A 560 18.80 6.19 -12.52
N PRO A 561 18.88 7.06 -11.49
CA PRO A 561 18.20 6.88 -10.21
C PRO A 561 16.77 7.41 -10.16
N ILE A 562 16.42 8.34 -11.06
CA ILE A 562 15.14 9.04 -11.11
C ILE A 562 14.71 9.08 -12.58
N VAL A 563 13.65 8.35 -12.90
CA VAL A 563 12.98 8.38 -14.20
C VAL A 563 11.88 9.42 -14.14
N ARG A 564 11.87 10.40 -15.05
CA ARG A 564 10.80 11.40 -15.08
C ARG A 564 9.65 10.95 -15.97
N SER A 565 8.47 11.42 -15.62
CA SER A 565 7.25 11.31 -16.43
C SER A 565 6.64 12.70 -16.67
N TYR A 566 6.09 12.92 -17.85
CA TYR A 566 5.55 14.20 -18.31
C TYR A 566 4.13 13.94 -18.83
N GLY A 567 3.12 14.60 -18.28
CA GLY A 567 1.73 14.29 -18.59
C GLY A 567 0.89 15.49 -18.98
N GLY A 568 -0.16 15.23 -19.76
CA GLY A 568 -1.24 16.16 -20.09
C GLY A 568 -2.60 15.46 -20.15
N GLU A 569 -3.65 16.12 -19.70
CA GLU A 569 -5.03 15.61 -19.66
C GLU A 569 -6.03 16.71 -20.04
N PHE A 570 -6.91 16.40 -20.99
CA PHE A 570 -8.18 17.10 -21.22
C PHE A 570 -9.29 16.26 -20.61
N GLY A 571 -10.10 16.84 -19.73
CA GLY A 571 -11.17 16.13 -19.02
C GLY A 571 -12.50 16.86 -19.06
N VAL A 572 -13.60 16.12 -19.01
CA VAL A 572 -14.97 16.63 -18.89
C VAL A 572 -15.69 15.83 -17.82
N ARG A 573 -16.29 16.52 -16.84
CA ARG A 573 -17.13 15.92 -15.79
C ARG A 573 -18.51 16.57 -15.86
N SER A 574 -19.56 15.77 -15.96
CA SER A 574 -20.94 16.25 -16.04
C SER A 574 -21.89 15.47 -15.13
N MET A 575 -22.87 16.17 -14.56
CA MET A 575 -24.11 15.56 -14.06
C MET A 575 -25.21 15.81 -15.10
N VAL A 576 -25.36 14.86 -16.04
CA VAL A 576 -26.30 14.96 -17.17
C VAL A 576 -27.75 15.07 -16.68
N PHE A 577 -28.04 14.30 -15.63
CA PHE A 577 -29.24 14.38 -14.80
C PHE A 577 -28.80 14.32 -13.33
N GLU A 578 -29.69 14.63 -12.37
CA GLU A 578 -29.35 14.59 -10.92
C GLU A 578 -28.83 13.22 -10.44
N ASN A 579 -29.15 12.15 -11.17
CA ASN A 579 -28.78 10.77 -10.90
C ASN A 579 -27.73 10.18 -11.86
N TRP A 580 -27.20 10.93 -12.85
CA TRP A 580 -26.18 10.44 -13.79
C TRP A 580 -24.92 11.32 -13.78
N LYS A 581 -23.85 10.81 -13.16
CA LYS A 581 -22.49 11.34 -13.27
C LYS A 581 -21.75 10.66 -14.42
N THR A 582 -21.14 11.46 -15.29
CA THR A 582 -20.26 11.00 -16.37
C THR A 582 -18.92 11.74 -16.32
N VAL A 583 -17.82 11.04 -16.56
CA VAL A 583 -16.45 11.58 -16.59
C VAL A 583 -15.75 11.03 -17.81
N LEU A 584 -15.33 11.90 -18.73
CA LEU A 584 -14.52 11.57 -19.90
C LEU A 584 -13.13 12.23 -19.76
N SER A 585 -12.08 11.50 -20.08
CA SER A 585 -10.69 11.95 -20.00
C SER A 585 -9.90 11.51 -21.23
N LEU A 586 -9.20 12.45 -21.87
CA LEU A 586 -8.23 12.24 -22.94
C LEU A 586 -6.85 12.59 -22.38
N TRP A 587 -5.91 11.64 -22.36
CA TRP A 587 -4.63 11.84 -21.68
C TRP A 587 -3.44 11.34 -22.50
N GLN A 588 -2.28 11.96 -22.27
CA GLN A 588 -0.96 11.50 -22.70
C GLN A 588 0.01 11.55 -21.50
N LEU A 589 0.93 10.59 -21.45
CA LEU A 589 2.01 10.49 -20.49
C LEU A 589 3.25 9.94 -21.20
N ASP A 590 4.34 10.70 -21.15
CA ASP A 590 5.65 10.35 -21.68
C ASP A 590 6.60 9.99 -20.53
N LEU A 591 7.40 8.93 -20.67
CA LEU A 591 8.36 8.48 -19.65
C LEU A 591 9.79 8.45 -20.22
N ASP A 592 10.77 8.83 -19.39
CA ASP A 592 12.19 8.80 -19.78
C ASP A 592 12.76 7.36 -19.83
N SER A 593 12.12 6.39 -19.19
CA SER A 593 12.45 4.96 -19.18
C SER A 593 11.22 4.15 -18.70
N GLU A 594 11.11 2.90 -19.12
CA GLU A 594 10.11 1.94 -18.63
C GLU A 594 10.76 0.89 -17.72
N LEU A 595 9.96 0.19 -16.92
CA LEU A 595 10.37 -1.02 -16.21
C LEU A 595 9.60 -2.22 -16.77
N ILE A 596 10.30 -3.14 -17.42
CA ILE A 596 9.73 -4.36 -18.03
C ILE A 596 10.05 -5.59 -17.18
N PHE A 597 9.17 -6.59 -17.19
CA PHE A 597 9.37 -7.84 -16.46
C PHE A 597 10.34 -8.77 -17.21
N GLU A 598 11.22 -9.41 -16.45
CA GLU A 598 12.25 -10.34 -16.91
C GLU A 598 12.04 -11.70 -16.21
N GLY A 599 11.98 -12.79 -16.98
CA GLY A 599 11.54 -14.10 -16.49
C GLY A 599 12.55 -14.76 -15.54
N ASP A 600 13.83 -14.59 -15.84
CA ASP A 600 14.95 -15.35 -15.28
C ASP A 600 15.35 -14.75 -13.93
N SER A 601 15.43 -13.43 -13.83
CA SER A 601 15.61 -12.72 -12.55
C SER A 601 14.31 -12.63 -11.71
N ALA A 602 13.17 -13.05 -12.27
CA ALA A 602 11.83 -12.92 -11.72
C ALA A 602 11.56 -11.52 -11.14
N SER A 603 11.94 -10.49 -11.90
CA SER A 603 12.07 -9.10 -11.45
C SER A 603 11.78 -8.13 -12.61
N THR A 604 11.96 -6.83 -12.41
CA THR A 604 11.85 -5.80 -13.45
C THR A 604 13.18 -5.13 -13.77
N VAL A 605 13.47 -4.90 -15.06
CA VAL A 605 14.66 -4.20 -15.56
C VAL A 605 14.32 -2.90 -16.28
N ALA A 606 15.26 -1.95 -16.24
CA ALA A 606 15.09 -0.63 -16.86
C ALA A 606 15.27 -0.71 -18.38
N SER A 607 14.30 -0.15 -19.11
CA SER A 607 14.20 -0.22 -20.56
C SER A 607 13.97 1.16 -21.18
N ARG A 608 13.77 1.17 -22.51
CA ARG A 608 13.71 2.36 -23.37
C ARG A 608 12.62 3.35 -22.93
N SER A 609 12.79 4.62 -23.31
CA SER A 609 11.82 5.68 -23.04
C SER A 609 10.51 5.48 -23.83
N SER A 610 9.38 6.02 -23.37
CA SER A 610 8.06 5.69 -23.91
C SER A 610 7.09 6.86 -24.06
N THR A 611 6.03 6.63 -24.85
CA THR A 611 4.82 7.46 -24.93
C THR A 611 3.60 6.58 -24.70
N ARG A 612 2.75 6.97 -23.75
CA ARG A 612 1.47 6.35 -23.41
C ARG A 612 0.35 7.37 -23.64
N ARG A 613 -0.74 6.99 -24.31
CA ARG A 613 -1.91 7.87 -24.47
C ARG A 613 -3.21 7.09 -24.51
N GLY A 614 -4.32 7.69 -24.12
CA GLY A 614 -5.59 6.98 -24.06
C GLY A 614 -6.82 7.82 -23.79
N VAL A 615 -7.94 7.10 -23.71
CA VAL A 615 -9.28 7.59 -23.41
C VAL A 615 -9.80 6.82 -22.21
N GLU A 616 -10.33 7.52 -21.21
CA GLU A 616 -11.05 6.93 -20.09
C GLU A 616 -12.44 7.54 -19.99
N TRP A 617 -13.48 6.69 -19.88
CA TRP A 617 -14.85 7.13 -19.74
C TRP A 617 -15.53 6.32 -18.62
N SER A 618 -15.83 6.99 -17.52
CA SER A 618 -16.46 6.40 -16.33
C SER A 618 -17.87 6.98 -16.12
N ASN A 619 -18.86 6.11 -15.89
CA ASN A 619 -20.25 6.48 -15.64
C ASN A 619 -20.72 5.92 -14.30
N TYR A 620 -21.55 6.69 -13.60
CA TYR A 620 -22.33 6.27 -12.44
C TYR A 620 -23.76 6.80 -12.62
N PHE A 621 -24.73 5.90 -12.71
CA PHE A 621 -26.13 6.24 -13.02
C PHE A 621 -27.06 5.50 -12.06
N GLU A 622 -27.94 6.20 -11.36
CA GLU A 622 -28.96 5.63 -10.47
C GLU A 622 -30.37 5.82 -11.09
N PRO A 623 -30.73 5.07 -12.15
CA PRO A 623 -31.96 5.28 -12.94
C PRO A 623 -33.24 5.29 -12.10
N ILE A 624 -33.28 4.48 -11.05
CA ILE A 624 -34.29 4.52 -9.98
C ILE A 624 -33.57 4.44 -8.64
N LYS A 625 -34.12 5.11 -7.61
CA LYS A 625 -33.54 5.12 -6.26
C LYS A 625 -33.30 3.68 -5.78
N GLY A 626 -32.05 3.36 -5.45
CA GLY A 626 -31.63 2.03 -4.99
C GLY A 626 -30.96 1.17 -6.05
N LEU A 627 -31.15 1.43 -7.35
CA LEU A 627 -30.53 0.67 -8.44
C LEU A 627 -29.44 1.51 -9.12
N ILE A 628 -28.17 1.14 -8.91
CA ILE A 628 -27.01 1.75 -9.57
C ILE A 628 -26.59 0.91 -10.78
N LEU A 629 -26.30 1.59 -11.88
CA LEU A 629 -25.51 1.13 -13.00
C LEU A 629 -24.20 1.93 -13.00
N ASP A 630 -23.06 1.26 -12.84
CA ASP A 630 -21.74 1.90 -13.03
C ASP A 630 -20.93 1.15 -14.07
N SER A 631 -20.25 1.89 -14.95
CA SER A 631 -19.51 1.34 -16.08
C SER A 631 -18.30 2.19 -16.40
N GLU A 632 -17.25 1.53 -16.90
CA GLU A 632 -16.02 2.18 -17.28
C GLU A 632 -15.38 1.54 -18.51
N VAL A 633 -14.86 2.43 -19.35
CA VAL A 633 -14.01 2.16 -20.50
C VAL A 633 -12.64 2.79 -20.23
N SER A 634 -11.55 2.03 -20.37
CA SER A 634 -10.19 2.59 -20.51
C SER A 634 -9.54 1.98 -21.73
N ILE A 635 -9.14 2.82 -22.69
CA ILE A 635 -8.50 2.42 -23.95
C ILE A 635 -7.15 3.14 -24.02
N SER A 636 -6.08 2.37 -24.14
CA SER A 636 -4.70 2.86 -24.03
C SER A 636 -3.85 2.38 -25.21
N ARG A 637 -3.01 3.26 -25.73
CA ARG A 637 -1.94 2.92 -26.68
C ARG A 637 -0.62 3.40 -26.10
N SER A 638 0.25 2.47 -25.77
CA SER A 638 1.60 2.73 -25.28
C SER A 638 2.64 2.10 -26.19
N ARG A 639 3.70 2.83 -26.49
CA ARG A 639 4.83 2.37 -27.32
C ARG A 639 6.13 2.96 -26.78
N PHE A 640 7.23 2.27 -27.01
CA PHE A 640 8.57 2.85 -26.87
C PHE A 640 8.76 4.01 -27.87
N ARG A 641 9.67 4.93 -27.54
CA ARG A 641 10.08 6.04 -28.41
C ARG A 641 11.39 5.68 -29.09
N GLY A 642 11.49 5.98 -30.38
CA GLY A 642 12.51 5.45 -31.27
C GLY A 642 11.88 4.52 -32.30
N ASP A 643 12.72 3.90 -33.13
CA ASP A 643 12.32 2.81 -34.02
C ASP A 643 13.50 1.84 -34.11
N GLU A 644 13.37 0.68 -33.47
CA GLU A 644 14.42 -0.34 -33.38
C GLU A 644 13.92 -1.67 -33.94
N SER A 645 14.83 -2.50 -34.44
CA SER A 645 14.50 -3.80 -35.06
C SER A 645 13.85 -4.81 -34.10
N THR A 646 13.98 -4.62 -32.79
CA THR A 646 13.27 -5.37 -31.74
C THR A 646 11.77 -5.08 -31.71
N GLY A 647 11.33 -3.96 -32.29
CA GLY A 647 9.94 -3.49 -32.23
C GLY A 647 9.69 -2.51 -31.09
N ASN A 648 8.54 -1.83 -31.18
CA ASN A 648 8.21 -0.65 -30.36
C ASN A 648 7.01 -0.87 -29.41
N PHE A 649 6.49 -2.09 -29.29
CA PHE A 649 5.47 -2.41 -28.27
C PHE A 649 6.14 -2.57 -26.90
N ILE A 650 5.40 -2.27 -25.82
CA ILE A 650 5.87 -2.47 -24.45
C ILE A 650 5.24 -3.77 -23.93
N PRO A 651 6.03 -4.80 -23.55
CA PRO A 651 5.51 -6.05 -23.00
C PRO A 651 4.55 -5.85 -21.83
N GLY A 652 3.46 -6.61 -21.82
CA GLY A 652 2.42 -6.54 -20.79
C GLY A 652 1.57 -5.26 -20.80
N SER A 653 1.81 -4.31 -21.70
CA SER A 653 1.07 -3.03 -21.74
C SER A 653 -0.41 -3.23 -22.09
N ILE A 654 -1.30 -2.88 -21.16
CA ILE A 654 -2.75 -3.11 -21.28
C ILE A 654 -3.39 -2.19 -22.33
N GLU A 655 -3.98 -2.74 -23.40
CA GLU A 655 -4.59 -1.91 -24.47
C GLU A 655 -6.05 -1.55 -24.17
N HIS A 656 -6.81 -2.44 -23.52
CA HIS A 656 -8.24 -2.26 -23.23
C HIS A 656 -8.62 -2.78 -21.85
N VAL A 657 -9.37 -1.97 -21.09
CA VAL A 657 -10.12 -2.37 -19.88
C VAL A 657 -11.57 -1.98 -20.05
N TYR A 658 -12.46 -2.91 -19.70
CA TYR A 658 -13.85 -2.56 -19.38
C TYR A 658 -14.17 -3.09 -17.99
N SER A 659 -14.74 -2.24 -17.13
CA SER A 659 -15.23 -2.65 -15.81
C SER A 659 -16.65 -2.12 -15.60
N GLY A 660 -17.44 -2.74 -14.75
CA GLY A 660 -18.77 -2.23 -14.45
C GLY A 660 -19.64 -3.20 -13.68
N GLY A 661 -20.89 -2.81 -13.47
CA GLY A 661 -21.86 -3.64 -12.80
C GLY A 661 -23.23 -3.00 -12.57
N ILE A 662 -24.12 -3.84 -12.08
CA ILE A 662 -25.46 -3.48 -11.61
C ILE A 662 -25.45 -3.72 -10.09
N THR A 663 -25.88 -2.74 -9.30
CA THR A 663 -25.88 -2.81 -7.83
C THR A 663 -27.23 -2.39 -7.28
N LEU A 664 -27.81 -3.24 -6.42
CA LEU A 664 -29.01 -2.96 -5.64
C LEU A 664 -28.61 -2.61 -4.20
N LYS A 665 -28.82 -1.35 -3.80
CA LYS A 665 -28.72 -0.89 -2.40
C LYS A 665 -29.77 -1.59 -1.53
N GLU A 666 -29.57 -1.58 -0.20
CA GLU A 666 -30.50 -2.19 0.77
C GLU A 666 -31.95 -1.73 0.52
N THR A 667 -32.77 -2.64 0.03
CA THR A 667 -34.18 -2.43 -0.34
C THR A 667 -35.00 -3.55 0.29
N ASN A 668 -35.85 -3.22 1.26
CA ASN A 668 -36.58 -4.20 2.08
C ASN A 668 -35.66 -5.29 2.69
N GLY A 669 -34.45 -4.88 3.11
CA GLY A 669 -33.40 -5.75 3.65
C GLY A 669 -32.60 -6.53 2.61
N PHE A 670 -33.00 -6.59 1.34
CA PHE A 670 -32.24 -7.24 0.27
C PHE A 670 -31.24 -6.28 -0.37
N PHE A 671 -30.06 -6.79 -0.74
CA PHE A 671 -29.03 -6.06 -1.48
C PHE A 671 -28.24 -7.02 -2.37
N GLY A 672 -27.46 -6.50 -3.32
CA GLY A 672 -26.57 -7.32 -4.13
C GLY A 672 -25.96 -6.58 -5.31
N SER A 673 -25.06 -7.24 -6.03
CA SER A 673 -24.53 -6.74 -7.30
C SER A 673 -24.07 -7.83 -8.25
N ILE A 674 -24.05 -7.50 -9.54
CA ILE A 674 -23.30 -8.23 -10.57
C ILE A 674 -22.18 -7.30 -11.03
N ARG A 675 -20.94 -7.77 -11.00
CA ARG A 675 -19.76 -7.07 -11.52
C ARG A 675 -19.21 -7.80 -12.73
N GLY A 676 -18.77 -7.08 -13.74
CA GLY A 676 -17.98 -7.59 -14.86
C GLY A 676 -16.64 -6.88 -14.96
N ARG A 677 -15.58 -7.61 -15.29
CA ARG A 677 -14.29 -7.05 -15.75
C ARG A 677 -13.79 -7.76 -17.01
N TYR A 678 -13.27 -6.95 -17.94
CA TYR A 678 -12.56 -7.35 -19.14
C TYR A 678 -11.13 -6.80 -19.07
N PHE A 679 -10.17 -7.71 -19.15
CA PHE A 679 -8.74 -7.43 -19.29
C PHE A 679 -8.35 -7.79 -20.74
N GLY A 680 -8.03 -6.79 -21.55
CA GLY A 680 -7.82 -6.96 -22.99
C GLY A 680 -6.51 -7.67 -23.35
N PRO A 681 -6.38 -8.07 -24.64
CA PRO A 681 -5.14 -8.62 -25.17
C PRO A 681 -4.03 -7.57 -25.10
N ARG A 682 -2.80 -8.03 -24.82
CA ARG A 682 -1.58 -7.19 -24.78
C ARG A 682 -0.44 -7.90 -25.50
N ALA A 683 0.50 -7.14 -26.04
CA ALA A 683 1.79 -7.68 -26.50
C ALA A 683 2.52 -8.33 -25.32
N LEU A 684 3.14 -9.49 -25.55
CA LEU A 684 4.02 -10.13 -24.55
C LEU A 684 5.50 -9.91 -24.86
N ILE A 685 5.82 -9.40 -26.06
CA ILE A 685 7.17 -9.05 -26.56
C ILE A 685 7.08 -7.81 -27.48
N GLU A 686 8.22 -7.16 -27.71
CA GLU A 686 8.41 -5.86 -28.36
C GLU A 686 7.92 -5.76 -29.81
N ASP A 687 8.02 -6.85 -30.57
CA ASP A 687 7.56 -6.97 -31.97
C ASP A 687 6.05 -7.22 -32.08
N ASN A 688 5.41 -7.61 -30.97
CA ASN A 688 4.01 -8.00 -30.86
C ASN A 688 3.60 -9.24 -31.71
N SER A 689 4.55 -10.10 -32.11
CA SER A 689 4.20 -11.39 -32.75
C SER A 689 3.51 -12.35 -31.77
N VAL A 690 3.82 -12.25 -30.47
CA VAL A 690 3.10 -12.96 -29.40
C VAL A 690 2.26 -12.00 -28.54
N ARG A 691 0.98 -12.35 -28.32
CA ARG A 691 0.00 -11.61 -27.51
C ARG A 691 -0.74 -12.50 -26.53
N SER A 692 -1.17 -11.94 -25.41
CA SER A 692 -2.06 -12.64 -24.47
C SER A 692 -3.46 -12.83 -25.04
N PRO A 693 -4.22 -13.85 -24.60
CA PRO A 693 -5.68 -13.85 -24.75
C PRO A 693 -6.32 -12.71 -23.92
N PRO A 694 -7.58 -12.32 -24.21
CA PRO A 694 -8.39 -11.51 -23.32
C PRO A 694 -9.01 -12.34 -22.19
N THR A 695 -9.21 -11.71 -21.03
CA THR A 695 -9.83 -12.32 -19.86
C THR A 695 -11.11 -11.58 -19.48
N THR A 696 -12.24 -12.30 -19.45
CA THR A 696 -13.54 -11.74 -19.05
C THR A 696 -14.13 -12.53 -17.89
N LEU A 697 -14.36 -11.88 -16.76
CA LEU A 697 -14.89 -12.48 -15.53
C LEU A 697 -16.08 -11.68 -15.03
N PHE A 698 -17.14 -12.39 -14.62
CA PHE A 698 -18.25 -11.81 -13.87
C PHE A 698 -18.34 -12.40 -12.47
N ASN A 699 -18.63 -11.57 -11.48
CA ASN A 699 -18.82 -11.93 -10.08
C ASN A 699 -20.22 -11.48 -9.62
N PHE A 700 -20.87 -12.25 -8.76
CA PHE A 700 -22.20 -11.98 -8.22
C PHE A 700 -22.17 -11.98 -6.70
N GLN A 701 -22.92 -11.06 -6.10
CA GLN A 701 -23.21 -10.99 -4.67
C GLN A 701 -24.71 -10.78 -4.48
N ILE A 702 -25.30 -11.48 -3.53
CA ILE A 702 -26.64 -11.19 -3.00
C ILE A 702 -26.61 -11.34 -1.48
N GLY A 703 -27.34 -10.48 -0.77
CA GLY A 703 -27.43 -10.53 0.67
C GLY A 703 -28.80 -10.16 1.17
N LYS A 704 -29.07 -10.57 2.42
CA LYS A 704 -30.28 -10.21 3.15
C LYS A 704 -29.91 -9.81 4.58
N LYS A 705 -30.23 -8.57 4.93
CA LYS A 705 -30.32 -8.08 6.29
C LYS A 705 -31.70 -8.45 6.84
N PHE A 706 -31.72 -9.18 7.95
CA PHE A 706 -32.96 -9.63 8.60
C PHE A 706 -33.48 -8.59 9.61
N ASN A 707 -32.54 -7.90 10.26
CA ASN A 707 -32.78 -6.81 11.20
C ASN A 707 -31.49 -6.00 11.35
N ASP A 708 -31.49 -5.05 12.27
CA ASP A 708 -30.38 -4.12 12.47
C ASP A 708 -29.13 -4.72 13.14
N VAL A 709 -29.15 -6.04 13.41
CA VAL A 709 -28.01 -6.85 13.87
C VAL A 709 -27.58 -7.83 12.77
N TRP A 710 -28.46 -8.71 12.32
CA TRP A 710 -28.11 -9.89 11.53
C TRP A 710 -28.30 -9.70 10.03
N SER A 711 -27.28 -10.10 9.27
CA SER A 711 -27.33 -10.21 7.82
C SER A 711 -26.57 -11.44 7.31
N ILE A 712 -26.96 -11.92 6.13
CA ILE A 712 -26.24 -12.95 5.37
C ILE A 712 -25.82 -12.40 4.01
N VAL A 713 -24.71 -12.92 3.49
CA VAL A 713 -24.18 -12.64 2.15
C VAL A 713 -23.85 -13.97 1.47
N PHE A 714 -24.18 -14.08 0.19
CA PHE A 714 -23.83 -15.19 -0.68
C PHE A 714 -23.16 -14.63 -1.94
N GLU A 715 -22.02 -15.20 -2.32
CA GLU A 715 -21.22 -14.73 -3.45
C GLU A 715 -20.88 -15.87 -4.41
N ILE A 716 -20.85 -15.57 -5.71
CA ILE A 716 -20.30 -16.43 -6.76
C ILE A 716 -19.24 -15.63 -7.52
N MET A 717 -17.97 -15.99 -7.36
CA MET A 717 -16.88 -15.47 -8.19
C MET A 717 -16.77 -16.30 -9.47
N ASN A 718 -16.42 -15.68 -10.60
CA ASN A 718 -16.35 -16.31 -11.92
C ASN A 718 -17.64 -17.11 -12.25
N ILE A 719 -18.77 -16.40 -12.35
CA ILE A 719 -20.11 -16.98 -12.57
C ILE A 719 -20.10 -17.91 -13.79
N GLN A 720 -19.42 -17.56 -14.89
CA GLN A 720 -19.40 -18.38 -16.10
C GLN A 720 -18.54 -19.65 -15.98
N ASN A 721 -17.74 -19.79 -14.92
CA ASN A 721 -16.66 -20.78 -14.81
C ASN A 721 -15.65 -20.69 -15.99
N ALA A 722 -15.33 -19.46 -16.39
CA ALA A 722 -14.49 -19.18 -17.53
C ALA A 722 -13.06 -19.70 -17.33
N LYS A 723 -12.55 -20.49 -18.27
CA LYS A 723 -11.20 -21.08 -18.28
C LYS A 723 -10.16 -20.09 -18.85
N VAL A 724 -10.10 -18.89 -18.28
CA VAL A 724 -9.26 -17.77 -18.72
C VAL A 724 -8.01 -17.61 -17.84
N SER A 725 -7.03 -16.85 -18.30
CA SER A 725 -5.83 -16.48 -17.54
C SER A 725 -6.17 -15.37 -16.53
N ASP A 726 -5.46 -15.28 -15.41
CA ASP A 726 -5.44 -14.03 -14.63
C ASP A 726 -4.33 -13.11 -15.16
N ILE A 727 -3.21 -13.72 -15.57
CA ILE A 727 -2.05 -13.06 -16.20
C ILE A 727 -1.22 -14.09 -16.99
N ASP A 728 -0.50 -13.59 -17.98
CA ASP A 728 0.37 -14.33 -18.91
C ASP A 728 1.61 -13.49 -19.22
N TYR A 729 2.74 -14.17 -19.41
CA TYR A 729 4.04 -13.66 -19.83
C TYR A 729 4.57 -14.49 -21.02
N TYR A 730 5.69 -14.09 -21.61
CA TYR A 730 6.41 -14.88 -22.60
C TYR A 730 7.92 -14.78 -22.31
N TYR A 731 8.59 -15.92 -22.16
CA TYR A 731 10.03 -16.04 -21.90
C TYR A 731 10.45 -17.52 -22.09
N ALA A 732 11.75 -17.80 -22.09
CA ALA A 732 12.29 -19.15 -22.20
C ALA A 732 12.29 -19.90 -20.86
N SER A 733 12.00 -21.20 -20.87
CA SER A 733 12.12 -22.05 -19.68
C SER A 733 12.41 -23.49 -20.06
N ARG A 734 12.84 -24.31 -19.10
CA ARG A 734 13.12 -25.73 -19.33
C ARG A 734 12.63 -26.59 -18.19
N LEU A 735 11.75 -27.53 -18.50
CA LEU A 735 11.22 -28.52 -17.57
C LEU A 735 12.24 -29.66 -17.39
N LYS A 736 12.22 -30.36 -16.24
CA LYS A 736 13.18 -31.46 -15.97
C LYS A 736 13.05 -32.65 -16.95
N SER A 737 11.92 -32.74 -17.62
CA SER A 737 11.58 -33.70 -18.69
C SER A 737 12.18 -33.32 -20.05
N GLU A 738 12.62 -32.08 -20.24
CA GLU A 738 13.05 -31.54 -21.53
C GLU A 738 14.58 -31.57 -21.71
N SER A 739 15.00 -31.92 -22.93
CA SER A 739 16.36 -31.70 -23.41
C SER A 739 16.68 -30.20 -23.48
N GLU A 740 17.96 -29.87 -23.56
CA GLU A 740 18.43 -28.52 -23.92
C GLU A 740 17.72 -28.02 -25.20
N GLY A 741 17.10 -26.85 -25.11
CA GLY A 741 16.31 -26.22 -26.15
C GLY A 741 17.05 -25.12 -26.92
N PRO A 742 16.42 -24.55 -27.98
CA PRO A 742 17.07 -23.61 -28.89
C PRO A 742 17.25 -22.21 -28.29
N ASP A 743 16.47 -21.84 -27.26
CA ASP A 743 16.44 -20.51 -26.67
C ASP A 743 17.36 -20.46 -25.43
N GLU A 744 18.68 -20.35 -25.67
CA GLU A 744 19.73 -20.39 -24.62
C GLU A 744 19.64 -21.63 -23.69
N GLY A 745 19.25 -22.77 -24.27
CA GLY A 745 19.04 -24.03 -23.55
C GLY A 745 17.60 -24.25 -23.09
N GLY A 746 16.72 -23.26 -23.25
CA GLY A 746 15.28 -23.33 -22.95
C GLY A 746 14.39 -23.37 -24.19
N TYR A 747 13.07 -23.30 -23.94
CA TYR A 747 12.05 -23.15 -24.97
C TYR A 747 11.17 -21.94 -24.64
N ASN A 748 11.11 -20.99 -25.57
CA ASN A 748 10.23 -19.82 -25.51
C ASN A 748 8.75 -20.23 -25.56
N ASP A 749 7.95 -19.82 -24.55
CA ASP A 749 6.52 -20.11 -24.49
C ASP A 749 5.74 -19.09 -23.65
N ILE A 750 4.42 -19.04 -23.85
CA ILE A 750 3.50 -18.30 -23.00
C ILE A 750 3.42 -18.98 -21.64
N HIS A 751 3.97 -18.33 -20.62
CA HIS A 751 3.84 -18.75 -19.23
C HIS A 751 2.57 -18.15 -18.64
N THR A 752 1.61 -18.99 -18.26
CA THR A 752 0.25 -18.58 -17.90
C THR A 752 -0.11 -18.97 -16.45
N ARG A 753 -0.72 -18.05 -15.70
CA ARG A 753 -1.39 -18.36 -14.43
C ARG A 753 -2.91 -18.28 -14.66
N PRO A 754 -3.67 -19.35 -14.42
CA PRO A 754 -5.11 -19.34 -14.66
C PRO A 754 -5.85 -18.47 -13.64
N ALA A 755 -6.94 -17.85 -14.05
CA ALA A 755 -7.91 -17.29 -13.12
C ALA A 755 -8.55 -18.42 -12.28
N SER A 756 -8.96 -18.07 -11.06
CA SER A 756 -9.71 -19.02 -10.22
C SER A 756 -11.01 -19.45 -10.91
N PRO A 757 -11.40 -20.74 -10.83
CA PRO A 757 -12.64 -21.25 -11.37
C PRO A 757 -13.84 -20.65 -10.62
N ARG A 758 -15.07 -21.02 -11.04
CA ARG A 758 -16.29 -20.66 -10.30
C ARG A 758 -16.13 -21.09 -8.85
N SER A 759 -16.22 -20.12 -7.94
CA SER A 759 -16.10 -20.33 -6.50
C SER A 759 -17.25 -19.64 -5.77
N ILE A 760 -17.67 -20.25 -4.67
CA ILE A 760 -18.85 -19.84 -3.90
C ILE A 760 -18.43 -19.51 -2.48
N ARG A 761 -18.94 -18.41 -1.93
CA ARG A 761 -18.77 -18.01 -0.53
C ARG A 761 -20.13 -17.73 0.10
N PHE A 762 -20.22 -18.02 1.40
CA PHE A 762 -21.34 -17.66 2.26
C PHE A 762 -20.80 -16.99 3.52
N GLY A 763 -21.45 -15.91 3.96
CA GLY A 763 -21.06 -15.13 5.13
C GLY A 763 -22.26 -14.80 6.02
N VAL A 764 -22.06 -14.89 7.34
CA VAL A 764 -22.99 -14.41 8.36
C VAL A 764 -22.34 -13.24 9.08
N ARG A 765 -23.07 -12.11 9.18
CA ARG A 765 -22.59 -10.85 9.76
C ARG A 765 -23.52 -10.35 10.86
N ALA A 766 -22.94 -9.95 11.97
CA ALA A 766 -23.63 -9.38 13.14
C ALA A 766 -23.11 -7.97 13.46
N SER A 767 -24.02 -7.01 13.61
CA SER A 767 -23.76 -5.60 13.95
C SER A 767 -24.29 -5.26 15.36
N PHE A 768 -23.46 -4.81 16.30
CA PHE A 768 -23.76 -4.78 17.75
C PHE A 768 -23.02 -3.69 18.57
#